data_AF-A0A955NHV2-F1
#
_entry.id   AF-A0A955NHV2-F1
#
_cell.length_a   1.000
_cell.length_b   1.000
_cell.length_c   1.000
_cell.angle_alpha   90.00
_cell.angle_beta   90.00
_cell.angle_gamma   90.00
#
_symmetry.space_group_name_H-M   'P 1'
#
loop_
_entity.id
_entity.type
_entity.pdbx_description
1 polymer ?
#
loop_
_entity_poly.entity_id
_entity_poly.type
_entity_poly.pdbx_seq_one_letter_code
_entity_poly.pdbx_strand_id
1 'polypeptide(L)'
;FQDSEGRKVILCLGLWGNLFALNPDGKLIWKSLYEAKSRACPIVIDGDRDGRSEIYVPTYKHRLYVFDEEGAFLDDVRLTGMANPSAIPIANQVGDGTDILVVTAANCAYRFTPGAPSFVYDYSEPSGPVRFEIGSTSLGEQSPTLRIINPSGASLVIQGTVTEAKGVPTKFGLLTSRTELEKPLPLPPDSASSDIEIVARDLNGSVIGELYQFWNGVEKSKGNESEPSLSIAATDPYSDFNDSLLFDLSDEGTPTISIKNLYIDEFDQGAFILSSQLDDPIDFRIEWDTPKDLEGDPFEGKIMARRVVATGAVNGELAYDALPPLGPGNIVTVPARRAVKIWLNVDAHGGSPGKYRSTVRAFPVLGNLDPISASLEIEVVDLKMPKEFPLSLCVWDYVPNRWFPSNTDAVMKDMRDHGVNVFPRPGCEPKGEVDQQGLLQMDWSPLETELKRIGEGSVLLFHFHEPPIKHPETIDPEVKTRYQEQYLTALRDYLADRGRSYDSYAFYPIDEPGYAYGDRIPVLRETAAMLHRVDPKFRVYTNPVMALAWKDFESVTPDIGVWAPNMRLVTGALVGDPRMTSILSTGNPVWSYECLAQVRSLSPLRYNRAYPWRAKFFGLSGIGLWTHSTTNTDPWLKGEGINDEFTLVYPGETTIPSVRWEALRDGMEDIAALEILADRVHKAEGLSGLDEPIARAKETIRRGLSEVSELCDEAFIESRDYLRQGRRRIWHAPTDVDLYHRLREEIVQRTLKLPVERP
;
A
#
# COMPACT_ATOMS: atom_id res chain seq x y z
N PHE A 1 -37.04 10.93 -14.80
CA PHE A 1 -37.80 10.37 -13.67
C PHE A 1 -38.45 11.53 -12.91
N GLN A 2 -39.21 11.26 -11.86
CA GLN A 2 -39.73 12.28 -10.95
C GLN A 2 -38.94 12.24 -9.64
N ASP A 3 -38.54 13.39 -9.11
CA ASP A 3 -37.95 13.48 -7.77
C ASP A 3 -39.04 13.43 -6.67
N SER A 4 -38.65 13.54 -5.40
CA SER A 4 -39.59 13.50 -4.27
C SER A 4 -40.67 14.60 -4.31
N GLU A 5 -40.40 15.70 -5.02
CA GLU A 5 -41.34 16.80 -5.23
C GLU A 5 -42.21 16.61 -6.48
N GLY A 6 -42.06 15.49 -7.20
CA GLY A 6 -42.80 15.19 -8.43
C GLY A 6 -42.29 15.93 -9.68
N ARG A 7 -41.16 16.64 -9.58
CA ARG A 7 -40.58 17.42 -10.69
C ARG A 7 -39.91 16.49 -11.69
N LYS A 8 -40.03 16.78 -12.98
CA LYS A 8 -39.34 16.01 -14.03
C LYS A 8 -37.85 16.35 -14.02
N VAL A 9 -37.01 15.34 -13.88
CA VAL A 9 -35.54 15.48 -13.83
C VAL A 9 -34.88 14.69 -14.97
N ILE A 10 -33.86 15.32 -15.58
CA ILE A 10 -32.94 14.72 -16.55
C ILE A 10 -31.60 14.47 -15.84
N LEU A 11 -31.08 13.24 -15.90
CA LEU A 11 -29.76 12.88 -15.37
C LEU A 11 -28.70 12.92 -16.46
N CYS A 12 -27.54 13.44 -16.13
CA CYS A 12 -26.36 13.41 -17.00
C CYS A 12 -25.14 12.97 -16.19
N LEU A 13 -24.34 12.06 -16.74
CA LEU A 13 -23.05 11.69 -16.15
C LEU A 13 -21.92 12.48 -16.81
N GLY A 14 -21.06 13.08 -15.99
CA GLY A 14 -19.75 13.54 -16.41
C GLY A 14 -18.77 12.36 -16.45
N LEU A 15 -17.94 12.27 -17.49
CA LEU A 15 -16.94 11.21 -17.67
C LEU A 15 -16.03 11.03 -16.44
N TRP A 16 -15.81 12.09 -15.66
CA TRP A 16 -14.85 12.13 -14.55
C TRP A 16 -15.50 12.09 -13.15
N GLY A 17 -16.69 11.51 -13.03
CA GLY A 17 -17.29 11.17 -11.73
C GLY A 17 -18.21 12.21 -11.14
N ASN A 18 -19.08 12.75 -11.99
CA ASN A 18 -20.15 13.67 -11.59
C ASN A 18 -21.49 13.12 -12.08
N LEU A 19 -22.52 13.23 -11.25
CA LEU A 19 -23.92 13.03 -11.61
C LEU A 19 -24.61 14.40 -11.54
N PHE A 20 -25.22 14.83 -12.64
CA PHE A 20 -25.90 16.11 -12.73
C PHE A 20 -27.40 15.88 -12.90
N ALA A 21 -28.20 16.65 -12.16
CA ALA A 21 -29.63 16.72 -12.35
C ALA A 21 -30.04 18.05 -12.98
N LEU A 22 -30.71 17.97 -14.12
CA LEU A 22 -31.20 19.12 -14.87
C LEU A 22 -32.72 19.11 -14.90
N ASN A 23 -33.32 20.30 -14.84
CA ASN A 23 -34.73 20.46 -15.16
C ASN A 23 -34.96 20.32 -16.69
N PRO A 24 -36.22 20.26 -17.17
CA PRO A 24 -36.50 20.13 -18.61
C PRO A 24 -36.03 21.32 -19.46
N ASP A 25 -35.75 22.47 -18.84
CA ASP A 25 -35.20 23.66 -19.51
C ASP A 25 -33.65 23.63 -19.57
N GLY A 26 -33.01 22.58 -19.05
CA GLY A 26 -31.55 22.43 -19.01
C GLY A 26 -30.85 23.19 -17.87
N LYS A 27 -31.57 23.67 -16.86
CA LYS A 27 -30.99 24.29 -15.67
C LYS A 27 -30.59 23.25 -14.63
N LEU A 28 -29.40 23.40 -14.06
CA LEU A 28 -28.88 22.55 -12.99
C LEU A 28 -29.69 22.71 -11.70
N ILE A 29 -30.06 21.57 -11.11
CA ILE A 29 -30.79 21.47 -9.83
C ILE A 29 -29.80 21.12 -8.72
N TRP A 30 -29.02 20.06 -8.93
CA TRP A 30 -27.97 19.59 -8.03
C TRP A 30 -26.89 18.84 -8.82
N LYS A 31 -25.72 18.69 -8.21
CA LYS A 31 -24.65 17.80 -8.73
C LYS A 31 -24.10 16.94 -7.60
N SER A 32 -23.77 15.68 -7.89
CA SER A 32 -23.18 14.73 -6.93
C SER A 32 -21.83 14.25 -7.43
N LEU A 33 -20.85 14.22 -6.52
CA LEU A 33 -19.47 13.82 -6.78
C LEU A 33 -19.22 12.42 -6.24
N TYR A 34 -18.74 11.52 -7.09
CA TYR A 34 -18.37 10.15 -6.72
C TYR A 34 -16.99 9.73 -7.25
N GLU A 35 -16.25 10.69 -7.84
CA GLU A 35 -14.82 10.59 -8.17
C GLU A 35 -14.39 9.38 -9.03
N ALA A 36 -15.31 8.75 -9.76
CA ALA A 36 -15.03 7.58 -10.60
C ALA A 36 -15.37 7.84 -12.08
N LYS A 37 -14.61 7.30 -13.03
CA LYS A 37 -15.05 7.36 -14.43
C LYS A 37 -16.29 6.51 -14.64
N SER A 38 -17.24 7.03 -15.42
CA SER A 38 -18.34 6.25 -15.94
C SER A 38 -18.64 6.65 -17.38
N ARG A 39 -18.99 5.66 -18.19
CA ARG A 39 -19.53 5.82 -19.56
C ARG A 39 -20.91 5.20 -19.71
N ALA A 40 -21.43 4.62 -18.63
CA ALA A 40 -22.73 3.96 -18.62
C ALA A 40 -23.87 4.98 -18.62
N CYS A 41 -25.07 4.52 -18.97
CA CYS A 41 -26.28 5.26 -18.66
C CYS A 41 -26.66 4.96 -17.20
N PRO A 42 -26.96 5.97 -16.35
CA PRO A 42 -27.50 5.72 -15.03
C PRO A 42 -28.88 5.08 -15.16
N ILE A 43 -29.19 4.14 -14.27
CA ILE A 43 -30.53 3.55 -14.19
C ILE A 43 -31.26 4.12 -12.98
N VAL A 44 -32.58 4.31 -13.13
CA VAL A 44 -33.44 4.83 -12.08
C VAL A 44 -34.56 3.85 -11.86
N ILE A 45 -34.61 3.24 -10.67
CA ILE A 45 -35.63 2.27 -10.28
C ILE A 45 -35.93 2.43 -8.80
N ASP A 46 -37.19 2.17 -8.42
CA ASP A 46 -37.56 1.87 -7.02
C ASP A 46 -37.14 0.43 -6.73
N GLY A 47 -35.89 0.25 -6.33
CA GLY A 47 -35.25 -1.05 -6.16
C GLY A 47 -35.64 -1.70 -4.84
N ASP A 48 -35.64 -0.92 -3.77
CA ASP A 48 -35.92 -1.37 -2.40
C ASP A 48 -37.40 -1.31 -1.99
N ARG A 49 -38.25 -0.66 -2.82
CA ARG A 49 -39.70 -0.54 -2.66
C ARG A 49 -40.15 0.37 -1.55
N ASP A 50 -39.33 1.34 -1.17
CA ASP A 50 -39.75 2.39 -0.25
C ASP A 50 -40.72 3.41 -0.93
N GLY A 51 -40.94 3.27 -2.25
CA GLY A 51 -41.81 4.12 -3.06
C GLY A 51 -41.08 5.35 -3.63
N ARG A 52 -39.78 5.45 -3.40
CA ARG A 52 -38.87 6.44 -3.99
C ARG A 52 -37.98 5.73 -5.01
N SER A 53 -37.07 6.46 -5.65
CA SER A 53 -36.29 5.90 -6.75
C SER A 53 -34.82 6.11 -6.52
N GLU A 54 -34.06 5.04 -6.54
CA GLU A 54 -32.61 5.10 -6.45
C GLU A 54 -31.99 5.19 -7.85
N ILE A 55 -30.86 5.88 -7.91
CA ILE A 55 -30.06 6.10 -9.10
C ILE A 55 -28.80 5.23 -8.99
N TYR A 56 -28.65 4.28 -9.89
CA TYR A 56 -27.49 3.38 -9.90
C TYR A 56 -26.53 3.74 -11.03
N VAL A 57 -25.26 3.88 -10.66
CA VAL A 57 -24.18 4.31 -11.56
C VAL A 57 -23.04 3.29 -11.52
N PRO A 58 -22.92 2.39 -12.51
CA PRO A 58 -21.75 1.53 -12.61
C PRO A 58 -20.54 2.35 -13.06
N THR A 59 -19.40 2.06 -12.46
CA THR A 59 -18.18 2.84 -12.67
C THR A 59 -16.97 1.97 -12.93
N TYR A 60 -15.97 2.63 -13.48
CA TYR A 60 -14.70 2.00 -13.72
C TYR A 60 -13.90 1.82 -12.40
N LYS A 61 -14.28 2.45 -11.27
CA LYS A 61 -13.64 2.24 -9.95
C LYS A 61 -14.05 0.92 -9.26
N HIS A 62 -14.48 -0.08 -10.02
CA HIS A 62 -14.94 -1.38 -9.48
C HIS A 62 -16.10 -1.22 -8.47
N ARG A 63 -16.97 -0.21 -8.69
CA ARG A 63 -18.09 0.13 -7.82
C ARG A 63 -19.35 0.41 -8.62
N LEU A 64 -20.49 0.02 -8.06
CA LEU A 64 -21.82 0.49 -8.41
C LEU A 64 -22.25 1.51 -7.35
N TYR A 65 -22.23 2.80 -7.70
CA TYR A 65 -22.70 3.85 -6.81
C TYR A 65 -24.22 3.91 -6.81
N VAL A 66 -24.80 4.17 -5.64
CA VAL A 66 -26.24 4.29 -5.42
C VAL A 66 -26.52 5.67 -4.82
N PHE A 67 -27.48 6.38 -5.38
CA PHE A 67 -27.96 7.68 -4.89
C PHE A 67 -29.47 7.67 -4.73
N ASP A 68 -30.01 8.52 -3.86
CA ASP A 68 -31.45 8.81 -3.84
C ASP A 68 -31.88 9.71 -5.01
N GLU A 69 -33.18 9.97 -5.12
CA GLU A 69 -33.76 10.79 -6.18
C GLU A 69 -33.34 12.28 -6.12
N GLU A 70 -32.83 12.73 -4.97
CA GLU A 70 -32.21 14.05 -4.76
C GLU A 70 -30.69 14.05 -5.00
N GLY A 71 -30.08 12.91 -5.31
CA GLY A 71 -28.65 12.76 -5.54
C GLY A 71 -27.79 12.66 -4.26
N ALA A 72 -28.37 12.42 -3.08
CA ALA A 72 -27.58 12.07 -1.90
C ALA A 72 -27.01 10.66 -2.04
N PHE A 73 -25.80 10.46 -1.54
CA PHE A 73 -25.10 9.18 -1.59
C PHE A 73 -25.75 8.16 -0.65
N LEU A 74 -26.07 6.96 -1.14
CA LEU A 74 -26.68 5.88 -0.34
C LEU A 74 -25.70 4.72 -0.11
N ASP A 75 -25.03 4.25 -1.16
CA ASP A 75 -24.15 3.08 -1.12
C ASP A 75 -23.11 3.13 -2.27
N ASP A 76 -22.03 2.37 -2.14
CA ASP A 76 -21.04 2.09 -3.20
C ASP A 76 -20.64 0.62 -3.24
N VAL A 77 -21.58 -0.19 -3.74
CA VAL A 77 -21.44 -1.65 -3.84
C VAL A 77 -20.19 -2.01 -4.63
N ARG A 78 -19.32 -2.79 -4.00
CA ARG A 78 -18.06 -3.24 -4.58
C ARG A 78 -18.26 -4.35 -5.60
N LEU A 79 -17.45 -4.33 -6.66
CA LEU A 79 -17.44 -5.31 -7.74
C LEU A 79 -16.01 -5.83 -7.96
N THR A 80 -15.85 -6.97 -8.64
CA THR A 80 -14.54 -7.36 -9.20
C THR A 80 -14.41 -6.79 -10.59
N GLY A 81 -13.39 -5.96 -10.82
CA GLY A 81 -13.13 -5.35 -12.12
C GLY A 81 -14.04 -4.16 -12.43
N MET A 82 -13.63 -3.40 -13.44
CA MET A 82 -14.30 -2.18 -13.88
C MET A 82 -15.68 -2.50 -14.48
N ALA A 83 -16.71 -1.71 -14.16
CA ALA A 83 -18.02 -1.81 -14.78
C ALA A 83 -18.17 -0.75 -15.88
N ASN A 84 -18.11 -1.21 -17.13
CA ASN A 84 -18.26 -0.36 -18.33
C ASN A 84 -19.71 -0.25 -18.84
N PRO A 85 -20.48 -1.36 -18.97
CA PRO A 85 -21.84 -1.28 -19.50
C PRO A 85 -22.81 -0.73 -18.46
N SER A 86 -23.93 -0.17 -18.95
CA SER A 86 -25.07 0.16 -18.10
C SER A 86 -25.57 -1.09 -17.38
N ALA A 87 -25.96 -0.91 -16.13
CA ALA A 87 -26.62 -1.95 -15.36
C ALA A 87 -28.00 -2.26 -15.96
N ILE A 88 -28.47 -3.50 -15.79
CA ILE A 88 -29.72 -3.99 -16.39
C ILE A 88 -30.69 -4.38 -15.27
N PRO A 89 -31.85 -3.73 -15.15
CA PRO A 89 -32.91 -4.19 -14.26
C PRO A 89 -33.41 -5.58 -14.68
N ILE A 90 -33.52 -6.48 -13.73
CA ILE A 90 -34.00 -7.86 -13.94
C ILE A 90 -35.01 -8.23 -12.85
N ALA A 91 -35.90 -9.18 -13.14
CA ALA A 91 -36.87 -9.64 -12.15
C ALA A 91 -36.16 -10.33 -10.96
N ASN A 92 -36.56 -9.97 -9.73
CA ASN A 92 -36.07 -10.61 -8.52
C ASN A 92 -36.49 -12.10 -8.46
N GLN A 93 -35.63 -12.95 -7.90
CA GLN A 93 -35.82 -14.41 -7.87
C GLN A 93 -36.62 -14.91 -6.66
N VAL A 94 -36.76 -14.10 -5.61
CA VAL A 94 -37.31 -14.48 -4.29
C VAL A 94 -38.45 -13.53 -3.86
N GLY A 95 -39.07 -12.82 -4.80
CA GLY A 95 -40.21 -11.96 -4.52
C GLY A 95 -40.52 -11.04 -5.70
N ASP A 96 -41.43 -10.08 -5.50
CA ASP A 96 -41.90 -9.26 -6.62
C ASP A 96 -40.85 -8.24 -7.12
N GLY A 97 -39.65 -8.14 -6.52
CA GLY A 97 -38.64 -7.06 -6.63
C GLY A 97 -37.97 -6.84 -8.00
N THR A 98 -37.15 -5.79 -8.10
CA THR A 98 -36.25 -5.56 -9.25
C THR A 98 -34.80 -5.67 -8.79
N ASP A 99 -34.11 -6.70 -9.25
CA ASP A 99 -32.66 -6.82 -9.05
C ASP A 99 -31.91 -6.13 -10.19
N ILE A 100 -30.61 -5.96 -10.01
CA ILE A 100 -29.74 -5.28 -10.97
C ILE A 100 -28.64 -6.23 -11.42
N LEU A 101 -28.53 -6.45 -12.73
CA LEU A 101 -27.44 -7.18 -13.34
C LEU A 101 -26.33 -6.20 -13.76
N VAL A 102 -25.11 -6.42 -13.26
CA VAL A 102 -23.92 -5.65 -13.64
C VAL A 102 -22.86 -6.60 -14.22
N VAL A 103 -22.29 -6.25 -15.37
CA VAL A 103 -21.21 -7.02 -15.99
C VAL A 103 -19.91 -6.21 -15.93
N THR A 104 -18.82 -6.88 -15.62
CA THR A 104 -17.51 -6.26 -15.38
C THR A 104 -16.46 -6.70 -16.40
N ALA A 105 -15.39 -5.92 -16.52
CA ALA A 105 -14.23 -6.23 -17.33
C ALA A 105 -13.43 -7.45 -16.82
N ALA A 106 -13.74 -7.97 -15.64
CA ALA A 106 -13.16 -9.21 -15.10
C ALA A 106 -13.87 -10.48 -15.61
N ASN A 107 -14.75 -10.36 -16.61
CA ASN A 107 -15.61 -11.44 -17.11
C ASN A 107 -16.57 -12.01 -16.03
N CYS A 108 -16.93 -11.17 -15.05
CA CYS A 108 -17.90 -11.52 -14.00
C CYS A 108 -19.22 -10.79 -14.25
N ALA A 109 -20.33 -11.46 -13.94
CA ALA A 109 -21.67 -10.89 -13.89
C ALA A 109 -22.22 -10.98 -12.46
N TYR A 110 -22.66 -9.84 -11.94
CA TYR A 110 -23.18 -9.68 -10.58
C TYR A 110 -24.67 -9.45 -10.62
N ARG A 111 -25.40 -10.20 -9.81
CA ARG A 111 -26.80 -9.93 -9.48
C ARG A 111 -26.84 -9.20 -8.15
N PHE A 112 -27.08 -7.90 -8.19
CA PHE A 112 -27.25 -7.04 -7.03
C PHE A 112 -28.72 -6.97 -6.65
N THR A 113 -29.02 -7.16 -5.36
CA THR A 113 -30.37 -7.00 -4.80
C THR A 113 -30.38 -5.68 -4.02
N PRO A 114 -31.16 -4.66 -4.43
CA PRO A 114 -31.29 -3.41 -3.70
C PRO A 114 -31.69 -3.61 -2.23
N GLY A 115 -31.20 -2.73 -1.35
CA GLY A 115 -31.48 -2.79 0.08
C GLY A 115 -30.53 -1.93 0.91
N ALA A 116 -30.40 -2.29 2.18
CA ALA A 116 -29.49 -1.61 3.11
C ALA A 116 -28.03 -1.63 2.60
N PRO A 117 -27.26 -0.56 2.85
CA PRO A 117 -25.90 -0.45 2.37
C PRO A 117 -25.03 -1.59 2.90
N SER A 118 -24.18 -2.14 2.03
CA SER A 118 -23.26 -3.23 2.40
C SER A 118 -21.81 -2.75 2.38
N PHE A 119 -21.17 -2.73 3.55
CA PHE A 119 -19.79 -2.29 3.67
C PHE A 119 -18.83 -3.47 3.84
N VAL A 120 -17.89 -3.62 2.89
CA VAL A 120 -17.01 -4.81 2.81
C VAL A 120 -15.98 -4.90 3.93
N TYR A 121 -15.74 -3.81 4.66
CA TYR A 121 -14.87 -3.80 5.84
C TYR A 121 -15.67 -3.68 7.13
N ASP A 122 -16.99 -3.88 7.11
CA ASP A 122 -17.79 -3.83 8.32
C ASP A 122 -17.38 -4.94 9.29
N TYR A 123 -17.25 -4.55 10.55
CA TYR A 123 -16.89 -5.43 11.65
C TYR A 123 -17.83 -5.31 12.84
N SER A 124 -19.04 -4.78 12.61
CA SER A 124 -20.23 -4.87 13.48
C SER A 124 -20.11 -4.23 14.86
N GLU A 125 -19.18 -3.30 15.06
CA GLU A 125 -19.17 -2.50 16.29
C GLU A 125 -20.40 -1.58 16.36
N PRO A 126 -21.02 -1.41 17.54
CA PRO A 126 -22.09 -0.44 17.71
C PRO A 126 -21.61 0.96 17.35
N SER A 127 -22.42 1.70 16.58
CA SER A 127 -22.13 3.10 16.25
C SER A 127 -22.14 3.97 17.51
N GLY A 128 -21.09 4.80 17.66
CA GLY A 128 -21.02 5.86 18.66
C GLY A 128 -21.17 7.26 18.06
N PRO A 129 -21.10 8.31 18.90
CA PRO A 129 -21.14 9.70 18.43
C PRO A 129 -19.98 10.01 17.49
N VAL A 130 -20.29 10.62 16.34
CA VAL A 130 -19.31 11.05 15.33
C VAL A 130 -19.10 12.56 15.43
N ARG A 131 -17.85 12.99 15.28
CA ARG A 131 -17.48 14.41 15.26
C ARG A 131 -16.87 14.80 13.93
N PHE A 132 -17.06 16.06 13.56
CA PHE A 132 -16.56 16.65 12.32
C PHE A 132 -15.81 17.93 12.62
N GLU A 133 -14.71 18.14 11.90
CA GLU A 133 -13.93 19.37 11.96
C GLU A 133 -13.58 19.80 10.54
N ILE A 134 -13.69 21.10 10.24
CA ILE A 134 -13.25 21.67 8.97
C ILE A 134 -11.95 22.42 9.24
N GLY A 135 -10.84 21.90 8.69
CA GLY A 135 -9.52 22.47 8.83
C GLY A 135 -9.09 23.29 7.61
N SER A 136 -8.24 24.29 7.83
CA SER A 136 -7.40 24.86 6.78
C SER A 136 -6.25 23.89 6.49
N THR A 137 -5.99 23.58 5.23
CA THR A 137 -4.91 22.68 4.82
C THR A 137 -3.55 23.23 5.24
N SER A 138 -2.82 22.46 6.04
CA SER A 138 -1.37 22.58 6.14
C SER A 138 -0.77 22.11 4.82
N LEU A 139 0.02 22.98 4.17
CA LEU A 139 0.83 22.71 2.97
C LEU A 139 0.03 22.69 1.65
N GLY A 140 -0.18 23.87 1.05
CA GLY A 140 -0.24 24.04 -0.42
C GLY A 140 -1.48 23.56 -1.18
N GLU A 141 -2.42 22.84 -0.56
CA GLU A 141 -3.71 22.53 -1.20
C GLU A 141 -4.69 23.71 -1.08
N GLN A 142 -5.36 24.05 -2.18
CA GLN A 142 -6.22 25.25 -2.30
C GLN A 142 -7.62 25.11 -1.66
N SER A 143 -7.95 23.99 -1.00
CA SER A 143 -9.29 23.74 -0.46
C SER A 143 -9.24 23.12 0.94
N PRO A 144 -10.13 23.52 1.86
CA PRO A 144 -10.20 22.95 3.21
C PRO A 144 -10.54 21.47 3.20
N THR A 145 -10.16 20.77 4.26
CA THR A 145 -10.45 19.35 4.46
C THR A 145 -11.52 19.18 5.53
N LEU A 146 -12.40 18.21 5.32
CA LEU A 146 -13.30 17.67 6.32
C LEU A 146 -12.58 16.53 7.04
N ARG A 147 -12.31 16.70 8.32
CA ARG A 147 -11.85 15.65 9.23
C ARG A 147 -13.05 14.99 9.88
N ILE A 148 -13.13 13.67 9.78
CA ILE A 148 -14.21 12.85 10.35
C ILE A 148 -13.60 12.01 11.46
N ILE A 149 -14.17 12.10 12.66
CA ILE A 149 -13.70 11.41 13.86
C ILE A 149 -14.79 10.42 14.29
N ASN A 150 -14.52 9.13 14.12
CA ASN A 150 -15.40 7.99 14.40
C ASN A 150 -14.74 7.07 15.44
N PRO A 151 -14.78 7.41 16.75
CA PRO A 151 -14.02 6.67 17.76
C PRO A 151 -14.40 5.19 17.87
N SER A 152 -15.64 4.83 17.51
CA SER A 152 -16.12 3.44 17.50
C SER A 152 -15.55 2.59 16.36
N GLY A 153 -15.09 3.21 15.26
CA GLY A 153 -14.78 2.48 14.03
C GLY A 153 -16.00 1.77 13.41
N ALA A 154 -17.22 2.12 13.83
CA ALA A 154 -18.43 1.58 13.25
C ALA A 154 -18.55 1.98 11.77
N SER A 155 -19.23 1.17 10.97
CA SER A 155 -19.44 1.44 9.56
C SER A 155 -20.48 2.54 9.36
N LEU A 156 -20.11 3.59 8.63
CA LEU A 156 -20.90 4.81 8.48
C LEU A 156 -21.17 5.15 7.03
N VAL A 157 -22.35 5.70 6.78
CA VAL A 157 -22.67 6.47 5.56
C VAL A 157 -22.46 7.94 5.87
N ILE A 158 -21.50 8.56 5.18
CA ILE A 158 -21.27 10.00 5.28
C ILE A 158 -21.86 10.68 4.04
N GLN A 159 -22.72 11.66 4.28
CA GLN A 159 -23.32 12.50 3.24
C GLN A 159 -22.92 13.94 3.51
N GLY A 160 -22.47 14.64 2.47
CA GLY A 160 -22.10 16.05 2.54
C GLY A 160 -22.70 16.86 1.41
N THR A 161 -23.10 18.09 1.73
CA THR A 161 -23.60 19.07 0.77
C THR A 161 -22.86 20.39 0.96
N VAL A 162 -22.35 20.95 -0.14
CA VAL A 162 -21.77 22.29 -0.19
C VAL A 162 -22.63 23.15 -1.10
N THR A 163 -23.15 24.27 -0.59
CA THR A 163 -24.01 25.20 -1.33
C THR A 163 -23.38 26.59 -1.34
N GLU A 164 -22.96 27.05 -2.52
CA GLU A 164 -22.51 28.43 -2.68
C GLU A 164 -23.70 29.41 -2.58
N ALA A 165 -23.48 30.63 -2.10
CA ALA A 165 -24.54 31.62 -1.87
C ALA A 165 -25.50 31.90 -3.06
N LYS A 166 -25.06 31.63 -4.30
CA LYS A 166 -25.89 31.70 -5.52
C LYS A 166 -25.72 30.47 -6.43
N GLY A 167 -25.14 29.41 -5.91
CA GLY A 167 -24.88 28.17 -6.63
C GLY A 167 -25.96 27.12 -6.38
N VAL A 168 -25.78 25.98 -7.04
CA VAL A 168 -26.57 24.77 -6.77
C VAL A 168 -25.82 23.90 -5.76
N PRO A 169 -26.52 23.08 -4.96
CA PRO A 169 -25.88 22.16 -4.03
C PRO A 169 -24.97 21.16 -4.75
N THR A 170 -23.75 21.04 -4.21
CA THR A 170 -22.75 20.03 -4.57
C THR A 170 -22.74 18.97 -3.49
N LYS A 171 -23.19 17.77 -3.83
CA LYS A 171 -23.26 16.64 -2.93
C LYS A 171 -22.04 15.74 -3.07
N PHE A 172 -21.65 15.09 -1.99
CA PHE A 172 -20.64 14.04 -1.97
C PHE A 172 -20.97 13.04 -0.86
N GLY A 173 -20.38 11.85 -0.93
CA GLY A 173 -20.49 10.89 0.15
C GLY A 173 -19.46 9.79 0.05
N LEU A 174 -19.42 8.95 1.08
CA LEU A 174 -18.59 7.75 1.16
C LEU A 174 -19.11 6.81 2.25
N LEU A 175 -18.80 5.53 2.11
CA LEU A 175 -18.86 4.55 3.20
C LEU A 175 -17.48 4.39 3.84
N THR A 176 -17.44 4.30 5.17
CA THR A 176 -16.18 4.12 5.90
C THR A 176 -16.36 3.47 7.25
N SER A 177 -15.33 2.76 7.70
CA SER A 177 -15.17 2.27 9.09
C SER A 177 -13.93 2.87 9.77
N ARG A 178 -13.25 3.81 9.11
CA ARG A 178 -12.05 4.46 9.60
C ARG A 178 -12.37 5.17 10.91
N THR A 179 -11.50 4.99 11.91
CA THR A 179 -11.65 5.73 13.17
C THR A 179 -11.43 7.21 12.98
N GLU A 180 -10.66 7.56 11.95
CA GLU A 180 -10.39 8.92 11.57
C GLU A 180 -9.98 8.99 10.09
N LEU A 181 -10.50 10.01 9.39
CA LEU A 181 -10.12 10.26 8.00
C LEU A 181 -10.27 11.74 7.64
N GLU A 182 -9.46 12.18 6.68
CA GLU A 182 -9.60 13.49 6.04
C GLU A 182 -10.06 13.35 4.59
N LYS A 183 -11.01 14.20 4.22
CA LYS A 183 -11.53 14.30 2.86
C LYS A 183 -11.49 15.75 2.38
N PRO A 184 -10.84 16.05 1.25
CA PRO A 184 -10.92 17.38 0.64
C PRO A 184 -12.37 17.76 0.31
N LEU A 185 -12.78 18.96 0.71
CA LEU A 185 -14.09 19.49 0.39
C LEU A 185 -14.12 20.01 -1.06
N PRO A 186 -15.23 19.82 -1.80
CA PRO A 186 -15.35 20.24 -3.19
C PRO A 186 -15.64 21.73 -3.34
N LEU A 187 -14.78 22.59 -2.79
CA LEU A 187 -14.91 24.05 -2.90
C LEU A 187 -14.37 24.59 -4.25
N PRO A 188 -14.91 25.70 -4.77
CA PRO A 188 -14.32 26.41 -5.92
C PRO A 188 -12.93 26.97 -5.61
N PRO A 189 -12.03 27.10 -6.61
CA PRO A 189 -10.68 27.67 -6.45
C PRO A 189 -10.68 29.15 -5.98
N ASP A 190 -11.71 29.90 -6.32
CA ASP A 190 -11.92 31.31 -5.92
C ASP A 190 -12.98 31.34 -4.82
N SER A 191 -12.54 31.35 -3.57
CA SER A 191 -13.37 31.03 -2.40
C SER A 191 -14.52 32.01 -2.17
N ALA A 192 -15.68 31.73 -2.76
CA ALA A 192 -16.98 32.31 -2.40
C ALA A 192 -17.51 31.70 -1.10
N SER A 193 -18.30 32.47 -0.35
CA SER A 193 -18.93 31.97 0.87
C SER A 193 -19.87 30.81 0.57
N SER A 194 -19.76 29.73 1.35
CA SER A 194 -20.50 28.49 1.12
C SER A 194 -21.10 27.95 2.42
N ASP A 195 -22.31 27.43 2.36
CA ASP A 195 -22.93 26.62 3.42
C ASP A 195 -22.48 25.16 3.26
N ILE A 196 -22.08 24.55 4.37
CA ILE A 196 -21.60 23.16 4.42
C ILE A 196 -22.48 22.40 5.40
N GLU A 197 -23.07 21.31 4.93
CA GLU A 197 -23.91 20.40 5.71
C GLU A 197 -23.35 18.99 5.59
N ILE A 198 -23.05 18.34 6.72
CA ILE A 198 -22.55 16.96 6.79
C ILE A 198 -23.44 16.16 7.73
N VAL A 199 -23.78 14.94 7.31
CA VAL A 199 -24.55 13.98 8.12
C VAL A 199 -23.84 12.64 8.09
N ALA A 200 -23.62 12.05 9.27
CA ALA A 200 -23.22 10.66 9.44
C ALA A 200 -24.42 9.81 9.85
N ARG A 201 -24.59 8.68 9.18
CA ARG A 201 -25.58 7.66 9.54
C ARG A 201 -24.90 6.32 9.80
N ASP A 202 -25.46 5.54 10.70
CA ASP A 202 -25.15 4.10 10.78
C ASP A 202 -25.72 3.36 9.54
N LEU A 203 -25.36 2.09 9.37
CA LEU A 203 -25.88 1.28 8.24
C LEU A 203 -27.40 1.01 8.32
N ASN A 204 -28.06 1.31 9.44
CA ASN A 204 -29.52 1.25 9.59
C ASN A 204 -30.21 2.58 9.22
N GLY A 205 -29.45 3.62 8.88
CA GLY A 205 -29.93 4.96 8.53
C GLY A 205 -30.10 5.92 9.70
N SER A 206 -29.79 5.50 10.94
CA SER A 206 -29.87 6.34 12.14
C SER A 206 -28.80 7.44 12.09
N VAL A 207 -29.20 8.69 12.32
CA VAL A 207 -28.25 9.82 12.40
C VAL A 207 -27.44 9.72 13.69
N ILE A 208 -26.12 9.76 13.58
CA ILE A 208 -25.17 9.64 14.70
C ILE A 208 -24.19 10.82 14.81
N GLY A 209 -24.25 11.76 13.86
CA GLY A 209 -23.48 13.00 13.86
C GLY A 209 -23.92 13.93 12.74
N GLU A 210 -23.90 15.23 13.00
CA GLU A 210 -24.24 16.27 12.03
C GLU A 210 -23.31 17.48 12.20
N LEU A 211 -23.04 18.18 11.10
CA LEU A 211 -22.34 19.46 11.09
C LEU A 211 -23.03 20.41 10.13
N TYR A 212 -23.29 21.62 10.61
CA TYR A 212 -23.72 22.75 9.78
C TYR A 212 -22.73 23.90 10.01
N GLN A 213 -22.03 24.32 8.97
CA GLN A 213 -21.01 25.36 9.07
C GLN A 213 -21.02 26.28 7.87
N PHE A 214 -20.96 27.59 8.13
CA PHE A 214 -20.76 28.60 7.11
C PHE A 214 -19.26 28.84 6.89
N TRP A 215 -18.80 28.70 5.66
CA TRP A 215 -17.40 28.89 5.27
C TRP A 215 -17.21 30.22 4.54
N ASN A 216 -16.35 31.09 5.08
CA ASN A 216 -16.07 32.43 4.57
C ASN A 216 -14.76 32.52 3.77
N GLY A 217 -14.42 31.50 2.98
CA GLY A 217 -13.15 31.48 2.25
C GLY A 217 -11.92 31.58 3.15
N VAL A 218 -10.73 31.63 2.55
CA VAL A 218 -9.48 31.84 3.30
C VAL A 218 -9.01 33.26 3.02
N GLU A 219 -8.98 34.13 4.03
CA GLU A 219 -8.21 35.37 3.93
C GLU A 219 -6.73 34.99 3.75
N LYS A 220 -6.14 35.35 2.60
CA LYS A 220 -4.69 35.22 2.41
C LYS A 220 -4.02 36.08 3.47
N SER A 221 -3.46 35.44 4.50
CA SER A 221 -2.59 36.11 5.45
C SER A 221 -1.45 36.76 4.66
N LYS A 222 -1.33 38.08 4.74
CA LYS A 222 -0.10 38.76 4.33
C LYS A 222 0.98 38.31 5.31
N GLY A 223 1.92 37.51 4.84
CA GLY A 223 3.13 37.22 5.60
C GLY A 223 3.78 38.55 5.96
N ASN A 224 4.07 38.75 7.24
CA ASN A 224 4.92 39.85 7.66
C ASN A 224 6.32 39.59 7.10
N GLU A 225 6.97 40.64 6.59
CA GLU A 225 8.40 40.60 6.29
C GLU A 225 9.14 40.50 7.64
N SER A 226 9.54 39.29 8.02
CA SER A 226 10.51 39.04 9.08
C SER A 226 11.93 39.10 8.50
N GLU A 227 12.93 39.38 9.35
CA GLU A 227 14.34 39.37 8.93
C GLU A 227 14.75 37.98 8.42
N PRO A 228 15.64 37.89 7.41
CA PRO A 228 16.08 36.62 6.85
C PRO A 228 16.64 35.70 7.95
N SER A 229 15.98 34.55 8.18
CA SER A 229 16.30 33.61 9.25
C SER A 229 16.57 32.19 8.74
N LEU A 230 17.23 31.40 9.58
CA LEU A 230 17.39 29.96 9.43
C LEU A 230 16.44 29.26 10.40
N SER A 231 15.81 28.16 9.99
CA SER A 231 14.91 27.41 10.87
C SER A 231 15.06 25.90 10.73
N ILE A 232 14.79 25.21 11.83
CA ILE A 232 14.70 23.75 11.92
C ILE A 232 13.31 23.40 12.44
N ALA A 233 12.63 22.47 11.78
CA ALA A 233 11.31 22.01 12.22
C ALA A 233 11.27 20.48 12.22
N ALA A 234 10.79 19.87 13.30
CA ALA A 234 10.51 18.45 13.32
C ALA A 234 9.33 18.14 12.40
N THR A 235 9.37 17.01 11.70
CA THR A 235 8.27 16.56 10.84
C THR A 235 8.23 15.04 10.84
N ASP A 236 7.10 14.47 10.48
CA ASP A 236 7.02 13.04 10.27
C ASP A 236 7.83 12.63 9.01
N PRO A 237 8.55 11.50 9.01
CA PRO A 237 9.27 10.99 7.85
C PRO A 237 8.40 10.88 6.58
N TYR A 238 7.15 10.48 6.71
CA TYR A 238 6.24 10.26 5.59
C TYR A 238 5.42 11.49 5.20
N SER A 239 5.34 12.52 6.05
CA SER A 239 4.65 13.77 5.72
C SER A 239 5.12 14.36 4.38
N ASP A 240 4.16 14.84 3.58
CA ASP A 240 4.45 15.48 2.28
C ASP A 240 5.38 16.68 2.48
N PHE A 241 6.24 16.90 1.48
CA PHE A 241 7.31 17.89 1.58
C PHE A 241 7.38 18.74 0.32
N ASN A 242 7.55 20.04 0.51
CA ASN A 242 7.72 21.01 -0.57
C ASN A 242 8.90 21.92 -0.21
N ASP A 243 9.95 21.85 -1.03
CA ASP A 243 11.18 22.64 -0.88
C ASP A 243 10.98 24.16 -0.97
N SER A 244 9.82 24.61 -1.43
CA SER A 244 9.46 26.02 -1.60
C SER A 244 8.74 26.60 -0.38
N LEU A 245 8.28 25.75 0.55
CA LEU A 245 7.59 26.20 1.76
C LEU A 245 8.63 26.57 2.82
N LEU A 246 8.73 27.87 3.07
CA LEU A 246 9.57 28.43 4.14
C LEU A 246 8.74 28.50 5.42
N PHE A 247 9.27 27.96 6.51
CA PHE A 247 8.62 28.00 7.81
C PHE A 247 9.09 29.25 8.55
N ASP A 248 8.15 30.11 8.94
CA ASP A 248 8.41 31.16 9.91
C ASP A 248 8.06 30.60 11.30
N LEU A 249 9.09 30.23 12.07
CA LEU A 249 8.89 29.80 13.46
C LEU A 249 8.70 31.06 14.32
N SER A 250 7.57 31.72 14.12
CA SER A 250 7.06 32.69 15.09
C SER A 250 6.29 31.91 16.15
N ASP A 251 6.95 31.73 17.30
CA ASP A 251 6.45 31.18 18.56
C ASP A 251 6.23 29.65 18.67
N GLU A 252 6.99 29.06 19.60
CA GLU A 252 6.74 27.84 20.42
C GLU A 252 7.86 26.77 20.38
N GLY A 253 8.65 26.73 21.47
CA GLY A 253 9.44 25.57 21.89
C GLY A 253 10.62 25.15 21.01
N THR A 254 11.47 24.26 21.53
CA THR A 254 12.46 23.54 20.71
C THR A 254 11.74 22.39 19.99
N PRO A 255 11.78 22.32 18.64
CA PRO A 255 11.17 21.22 17.89
C PRO A 255 11.68 19.86 18.37
N THR A 256 10.82 18.85 18.40
CA THR A 256 11.18 17.52 18.90
C THR A 256 10.98 16.46 17.82
N ILE A 257 12.08 15.82 17.41
CA ILE A 257 12.10 14.66 16.54
C ILE A 257 11.90 13.43 17.43
N SER A 258 10.75 12.76 17.30
CA SER A 258 10.38 11.62 18.14
C SER A 258 10.37 10.33 17.33
N ILE A 259 11.10 9.32 17.80
CA ILE A 259 11.02 7.93 17.34
C ILE A 259 10.55 7.11 18.54
N LYS A 260 9.31 6.62 18.49
CA LYS A 260 8.65 5.97 19.64
C LYS A 260 8.27 4.55 19.31
N ASN A 261 8.10 3.72 20.35
CA ASN A 261 7.61 2.35 20.22
C ASN A 261 8.51 1.45 19.35
N LEU A 262 9.82 1.72 19.37
CA LEU A 262 10.83 0.96 18.64
C LEU A 262 11.15 -0.33 19.39
N TYR A 263 11.08 -1.47 18.72
CA TYR A 263 11.40 -2.78 19.30
C TYR A 263 12.92 -2.97 19.28
N ILE A 264 13.41 -3.87 20.13
CA ILE A 264 14.77 -4.37 20.04
C ILE A 264 14.93 -5.08 18.68
N ASP A 265 16.03 -4.80 17.99
CA ASP A 265 16.34 -5.32 16.64
C ASP A 265 15.35 -4.85 15.55
N GLU A 266 14.84 -3.62 15.67
CA GLU A 266 14.00 -2.95 14.67
C GLU A 266 14.71 -1.72 14.07
N PHE A 267 14.31 -1.33 12.85
CA PHE A 267 14.62 -0.02 12.27
C PHE A 267 13.40 0.91 12.31
N ASP A 268 13.60 2.19 12.61
CA ASP A 268 12.56 3.22 12.47
C ASP A 268 13.19 4.58 12.18
N GLN A 269 12.35 5.59 11.99
CA GLN A 269 12.68 6.79 11.24
C GLN A 269 12.17 8.03 11.95
N GLY A 270 13.02 9.05 12.04
CA GLY A 270 12.62 10.42 12.38
C GLY A 270 12.89 11.35 11.20
N ALA A 271 12.30 12.55 11.20
CA ALA A 271 12.64 13.55 10.21
C ALA A 271 12.58 14.98 10.74
N PHE A 272 13.30 15.86 10.04
CA PHE A 272 13.22 17.29 10.25
C PHE A 272 13.48 18.04 8.95
N ILE A 273 13.06 19.30 8.91
CA ILE A 273 13.26 20.20 7.78
C ILE A 273 14.22 21.29 8.22
N LEU A 274 15.20 21.58 7.38
CA LEU A 274 16.02 22.78 7.48
C LEU A 274 15.54 23.75 6.41
N SER A 275 15.26 25.00 6.78
CA SER A 275 14.88 26.04 5.82
C SER A 275 15.75 27.28 5.97
N SER A 276 16.02 27.92 4.83
CA SER A 276 16.84 29.13 4.73
C SER A 276 16.03 30.21 4.02
N GLN A 277 15.81 31.33 4.69
CA GLN A 277 15.25 32.54 4.06
C GLN A 277 16.33 33.45 3.46
N LEU A 278 17.60 33.02 3.49
CA LEU A 278 18.72 33.76 2.93
C LEU A 278 18.66 33.77 1.40
N ASP A 279 19.20 34.84 0.80
CA ASP A 279 19.28 35.00 -0.66
C ASP A 279 20.43 34.19 -1.28
N ASP A 280 21.37 33.69 -0.45
CA ASP A 280 22.46 32.79 -0.85
C ASP A 280 22.26 31.38 -0.27
N PRO A 281 22.72 30.32 -0.97
CA PRO A 281 22.71 28.97 -0.42
C PRO A 281 23.65 28.86 0.79
N ILE A 282 23.32 27.94 1.70
CA ILE A 282 24.08 27.71 2.92
C ILE A 282 24.34 26.23 3.17
N ASP A 283 25.56 25.91 3.58
CA ASP A 283 25.92 24.57 4.02
C ASP A 283 25.75 24.43 5.52
N PHE A 284 25.08 23.36 5.93
CA PHE A 284 25.01 22.93 7.33
C PHE A 284 25.78 21.65 7.54
N ARG A 285 26.56 21.60 8.62
CA ARG A 285 27.03 20.34 9.19
C ARG A 285 26.06 19.89 10.27
N ILE A 286 25.53 18.68 10.13
CA ILE A 286 24.56 18.10 11.05
C ILE A 286 25.28 17.20 12.06
N GLU A 287 25.05 17.46 13.35
CA GLU A 287 25.63 16.69 14.44
C GLU A 287 24.58 16.36 15.50
N TRP A 288 24.81 15.28 16.22
CA TRP A 288 24.09 14.93 17.44
C TRP A 288 25.05 14.25 18.40
N ASP A 289 24.83 14.46 19.69
CA ASP A 289 25.53 13.70 20.73
C ASP A 289 24.96 12.27 20.76
N THR A 290 25.74 11.28 21.23
CA THR A 290 25.20 9.94 21.51
C THR A 290 23.99 10.09 22.45
N PRO A 291 22.78 9.67 22.04
CA PRO A 291 21.61 9.77 22.89
C PRO A 291 21.82 9.02 24.20
N LYS A 292 21.31 9.57 25.30
CA LYS A 292 21.44 8.98 26.64
C LYS A 292 20.09 8.89 27.32
N ASP A 293 19.91 7.87 28.13
CA ASP A 293 18.73 7.76 28.98
C ASP A 293 18.85 8.64 30.25
N LEU A 294 17.91 8.46 31.18
CA LEU A 294 17.88 9.20 32.44
C LEU A 294 19.01 8.81 33.41
N GLU A 295 19.57 7.61 33.27
CA GLU A 295 20.69 7.10 34.08
C GLU A 295 22.05 7.51 33.48
N GLY A 296 22.05 7.97 32.23
CA GLY A 296 23.22 8.42 31.49
C GLY A 296 23.81 7.35 30.58
N ASP A 297 23.14 6.21 30.45
CA ASP A 297 23.56 5.10 29.60
C ASP A 297 23.34 5.43 28.13
N PRO A 298 24.30 5.12 27.25
CA PRO A 298 24.23 5.48 25.85
C PRO A 298 23.26 4.59 25.08
N PHE A 299 22.59 5.17 24.09
CA PHE A 299 21.93 4.40 23.04
C PHE A 299 22.99 3.70 22.19
N GLU A 300 23.02 2.37 22.22
CA GLU A 300 24.01 1.54 21.52
C GLU A 300 23.67 1.30 20.03
N GLY A 301 22.44 1.64 19.63
CA GLY A 301 22.01 1.58 18.24
C GLY A 301 22.67 2.62 17.34
N LYS A 302 22.39 2.56 16.04
CA LYS A 302 22.99 3.46 15.04
C LYS A 302 22.00 4.50 14.56
N ILE A 303 22.50 5.70 14.28
CA ILE A 303 21.73 6.80 13.70
C ILE A 303 22.44 7.26 12.43
N MET A 304 21.71 7.39 11.32
CA MET A 304 22.23 7.88 10.05
C MET A 304 21.32 8.96 9.49
N ALA A 305 21.92 10.10 9.10
CA ALA A 305 21.20 11.16 8.40
C ALA A 305 21.27 10.95 6.87
N ARG A 306 20.11 11.07 6.24
CA ARG A 306 19.91 10.97 4.79
C ARG A 306 19.18 12.21 4.30
N ARG A 307 19.54 12.69 3.12
CA ARG A 307 18.78 13.77 2.47
C ARG A 307 17.59 13.15 1.74
N VAL A 308 16.39 13.73 1.88
CA VAL A 308 15.27 13.37 1.02
C VAL A 308 15.40 14.12 -0.30
N VAL A 309 15.62 13.39 -1.39
CA VAL A 309 15.89 13.95 -2.72
C VAL A 309 14.69 13.72 -3.64
N ALA A 310 14.23 14.79 -4.27
CA ALA A 310 13.21 14.73 -5.32
C ALA A 310 13.76 14.07 -6.58
N THR A 311 12.97 13.17 -7.16
CA THR A 311 13.22 12.55 -8.47
C THR A 311 12.01 12.76 -9.37
N GLY A 312 12.25 12.80 -10.68
CA GLY A 312 11.18 13.06 -11.64
C GLY A 312 10.25 11.86 -11.80
N ALA A 313 8.95 12.12 -11.82
CA ALA A 313 7.92 11.15 -12.20
C ALA A 313 7.46 11.33 -13.65
N VAL A 314 7.02 10.26 -14.31
CA VAL A 314 6.60 10.22 -15.73
C VAL A 314 5.47 11.19 -16.04
N ASN A 315 4.57 11.42 -15.07
CA ASN A 315 3.45 12.35 -15.14
C ASN A 315 3.85 13.83 -14.95
N GLY A 316 5.14 14.12 -14.73
CA GLY A 316 5.68 15.47 -14.55
C GLY A 316 5.72 15.96 -13.10
N GLU A 317 5.33 15.14 -12.12
CA GLU A 317 5.47 15.46 -10.71
C GLU A 317 6.91 15.25 -10.21
N LEU A 318 7.22 15.85 -9.06
CA LEU A 318 8.42 15.55 -8.28
C LEU A 318 8.04 14.58 -7.16
N ALA A 319 8.77 13.47 -7.06
CA ALA A 319 8.64 12.49 -5.98
C ALA A 319 9.86 12.61 -5.06
N TYR A 320 9.65 13.13 -3.84
CA TYR A 320 10.66 13.17 -2.77
C TYR A 320 10.86 11.76 -2.20
N ASP A 321 11.72 10.99 -2.86
CA ASP A 321 11.76 9.53 -2.72
C ASP A 321 13.16 8.99 -2.42
N ALA A 322 14.22 9.47 -3.08
CA ALA A 322 15.56 8.92 -2.88
C ALA A 322 16.17 9.38 -1.54
N LEU A 323 16.82 8.47 -0.82
CA LEU A 323 17.41 8.72 0.51
C LEU A 323 18.94 8.50 0.55
N PRO A 324 19.75 9.24 -0.24
CA PRO A 324 21.20 9.15 -0.14
C PRO A 324 21.71 9.62 1.24
N PRO A 325 22.75 8.98 1.79
CA PRO A 325 23.38 9.45 3.03
C PRO A 325 24.04 10.82 2.81
N LEU A 326 24.17 11.64 3.86
CA LEU A 326 24.86 12.95 3.80
C LEU A 326 26.39 12.84 3.57
N GLY A 327 26.92 11.62 3.50
CA GLY A 327 28.35 11.35 3.39
C GLY A 327 29.11 11.51 4.71
N PRO A 328 30.43 11.27 4.73
CA PRO A 328 31.23 11.19 5.95
C PRO A 328 31.34 12.51 6.73
N GLY A 329 31.05 13.64 6.08
CA GLY A 329 31.06 14.97 6.73
C GLY A 329 29.73 15.37 7.37
N ASN A 330 28.64 14.62 7.14
CA ASN A 330 27.27 15.02 7.50
C ASN A 330 26.91 16.44 7.05
N ILE A 331 27.32 16.83 5.83
CA ILE A 331 27.07 18.17 5.29
C ILE A 331 25.86 18.13 4.34
N VAL A 332 24.99 19.12 4.45
CA VAL A 332 23.89 19.35 3.51
C VAL A 332 23.84 20.81 3.08
N THR A 333 23.67 21.04 1.79
CA THR A 333 23.42 22.38 1.24
C THR A 333 21.93 22.65 1.18
N VAL A 334 21.51 23.74 1.80
CA VAL A 334 20.15 24.31 1.67
C VAL A 334 20.21 25.43 0.63
N PRO A 335 19.47 25.32 -0.50
CA PRO A 335 19.45 26.38 -1.50
C PRO A 335 18.87 27.68 -0.94
N ALA A 336 19.20 28.81 -1.58
CA ALA A 336 18.64 30.12 -1.26
C ALA A 336 17.11 30.09 -1.28
N ARG A 337 16.47 30.62 -0.23
CA ARG A 337 15.00 30.70 -0.10
C ARG A 337 14.29 29.36 -0.32
N ARG A 338 14.90 28.27 0.13
CA ARG A 338 14.37 26.90 0.04
C ARG A 338 14.50 26.15 1.36
N ALA A 339 13.90 24.97 1.38
CA ALA A 339 14.01 23.99 2.44
C ALA A 339 14.59 22.66 1.93
N VAL A 340 15.17 21.88 2.83
CA VAL A 340 15.53 20.47 2.60
C VAL A 340 14.99 19.62 3.75
N LYS A 341 14.49 18.42 3.44
CA LYS A 341 14.09 17.44 4.44
C LYS A 341 15.23 16.45 4.70
N ILE A 342 15.51 16.23 5.98
CA ILE A 342 16.48 15.26 6.48
C ILE A 342 15.72 14.11 7.13
N TRP A 343 16.08 12.91 6.71
CA TRP A 343 15.57 11.64 7.21
C TRP A 343 16.61 11.04 8.14
N LEU A 344 16.22 10.70 9.36
CA LEU A 344 17.07 10.09 10.39
C LEU A 344 16.71 8.62 10.53
N ASN A 345 17.60 7.75 10.07
CA ASN A 345 17.47 6.31 10.20
C ASN A 345 18.05 5.82 11.52
N VAL A 346 17.18 5.26 12.37
CA VAL A 346 17.51 4.71 13.68
C VAL A 346 17.45 3.19 13.61
N ASP A 347 18.56 2.55 13.95
CA ASP A 347 18.73 1.10 14.00
C ASP A 347 18.90 0.69 15.47
N ALA A 348 17.90 0.01 16.03
CA ALA A 348 17.91 -0.46 17.42
C ALA A 348 18.59 -1.82 17.61
N HIS A 349 19.26 -2.38 16.60
CA HIS A 349 20.03 -3.61 16.77
C HIS A 349 21.14 -3.42 17.80
N GLY A 350 21.14 -4.29 18.82
CA GLY A 350 22.05 -4.20 19.96
C GLY A 350 21.69 -3.12 20.99
N GLY A 351 20.63 -2.33 20.79
CA GLY A 351 20.15 -1.37 21.77
C GLY A 351 19.42 -2.03 22.95
N SER A 352 19.50 -1.42 24.13
CA SER A 352 18.69 -1.81 25.29
C SER A 352 17.36 -1.05 25.33
N PRO A 353 16.32 -1.59 26.00
CA PRO A 353 15.10 -0.84 26.28
C PRO A 353 15.39 0.44 27.08
N GLY A 354 14.77 1.56 26.69
CA GLY A 354 15.03 2.83 27.34
C GLY A 354 14.45 4.03 26.58
N LYS A 355 14.46 5.19 27.26
CA LYS A 355 14.08 6.48 26.67
C LYS A 355 15.31 7.36 26.57
N TYR A 356 15.85 7.46 25.37
CA TYR A 356 17.08 8.16 25.08
C TYR A 356 16.78 9.56 24.54
N ARG A 357 17.60 10.54 24.96
CA ARG A 357 17.48 11.93 24.54
C ARG A 357 18.82 12.45 24.02
N SER A 358 18.76 13.27 22.98
CA SER A 358 19.89 14.03 22.45
C SER A 358 19.41 15.36 21.87
N THR A 359 20.32 16.11 21.26
CA THR A 359 20.04 17.32 20.50
C THR A 359 20.67 17.20 19.12
N VAL A 360 19.86 17.31 18.08
CA VAL A 360 20.34 17.49 16.70
C VAL A 360 20.67 18.97 16.53
N ARG A 361 21.89 19.26 16.09
CA ARG A 361 22.40 20.61 15.83
C ARG A 361 22.78 20.72 14.36
N ALA A 362 22.28 21.74 13.69
CA ALA A 362 22.71 22.10 12.35
C ALA A 362 23.60 23.35 12.44
N PHE A 363 24.89 23.17 12.20
CA PHE A 363 25.90 24.21 12.27
C PHE A 363 26.12 24.84 10.89
N PRO A 364 25.85 26.15 10.71
CA PRO A 364 26.25 26.87 9.51
C PRO A 364 27.77 26.80 9.30
N VAL A 365 28.24 26.25 8.18
CA VAL A 365 29.67 26.04 7.93
C VAL A 365 30.46 27.36 7.85
N LEU A 366 29.83 28.43 7.36
CA LEU A 366 30.44 29.76 7.28
C LEU A 366 30.67 30.42 8.65
N GLY A 367 30.06 29.88 9.72
CA GLY A 367 30.33 30.25 11.12
C GLY A 367 29.90 31.66 11.56
N ASN A 368 29.25 32.42 10.68
CA ASN A 368 28.73 33.77 10.95
C ASN A 368 27.28 33.80 11.43
N LEU A 369 26.62 32.63 11.49
CA LEU A 369 25.24 32.45 11.91
C LEU A 369 25.18 31.44 13.05
N ASP A 370 24.24 31.62 13.96
CA ASP A 370 24.06 30.73 15.10
C ASP A 370 23.56 29.34 14.67
N PRO A 371 23.98 28.26 15.37
CA PRO A 371 23.44 26.93 15.13
C PRO A 371 21.96 26.86 15.50
N ILE A 372 21.19 26.15 14.69
CA ILE A 372 19.79 25.81 14.97
C ILE A 372 19.71 24.37 15.47
N SER A 373 18.74 24.08 16.35
CA SER A 373 18.67 22.76 16.99
C SER A 373 17.25 22.25 17.21
N ALA A 374 17.14 20.92 17.28
CA ALA A 374 15.94 20.18 17.62
C ALA A 374 16.28 19.10 18.67
N SER A 375 15.35 18.81 19.57
CA SER A 375 15.46 17.67 20.48
C SER A 375 15.27 16.37 19.69
N LEU A 376 16.03 15.34 20.04
CA LEU A 376 15.87 13.98 19.53
C LEU A 376 15.47 13.08 20.69
N GLU A 377 14.33 12.42 20.57
CA GLU A 377 13.82 11.44 21.53
C GLU A 377 13.67 10.08 20.84
N ILE A 378 14.28 9.04 21.44
CA ILE A 378 14.20 7.64 20.97
C ILE A 378 13.68 6.79 22.13
N GLU A 379 12.58 6.07 21.92
CA GLU A 379 12.04 5.10 22.89
C GLU A 379 12.15 3.68 22.33
N VAL A 380 13.02 2.89 22.95
CA VAL A 380 13.13 1.44 22.71
C VAL A 380 12.30 0.72 23.77
N VAL A 381 11.32 -0.07 23.35
CA VAL A 381 10.45 -0.84 24.23
C VAL A 381 11.02 -2.23 24.49
N ASP A 382 10.67 -2.84 25.62
CA ASP A 382 11.08 -4.20 25.98
C ASP A 382 10.26 -5.27 25.23
N LEU A 383 10.30 -5.18 23.90
CA LEU A 383 9.74 -6.13 22.94
C LEU A 383 10.76 -6.28 21.82
N LYS A 384 10.97 -7.51 21.35
CA LYS A 384 12.02 -7.82 20.37
C LYS A 384 11.41 -8.30 19.06
N MET A 385 11.92 -7.78 17.95
CA MET A 385 11.51 -8.23 16.63
C MET A 385 11.94 -9.68 16.38
N PRO A 386 11.11 -10.48 15.68
CA PRO A 386 11.50 -11.83 15.30
C PRO A 386 12.62 -11.75 14.26
N LYS A 387 13.51 -12.76 14.29
CA LYS A 387 14.59 -12.87 13.30
C LYS A 387 14.06 -13.05 11.88
N GLU A 388 12.89 -13.68 11.74
CA GLU A 388 12.22 -13.92 10.47
C GLU A 388 10.85 -13.24 10.49
N PHE A 389 10.54 -12.50 9.44
CA PHE A 389 9.23 -11.86 9.33
C PHE A 389 8.12 -12.90 9.09
N PRO A 390 6.89 -12.66 9.59
CA PRO A 390 5.77 -13.59 9.42
C PRO A 390 5.31 -13.79 7.97
N LEU A 391 5.55 -12.81 7.12
CA LEU A 391 5.21 -12.86 5.70
C LEU A 391 6.47 -13.14 4.87
N SER A 392 6.37 -14.02 3.88
CA SER A 392 7.40 -14.13 2.85
C SER A 392 7.41 -12.87 1.98
N LEU A 393 8.58 -12.39 1.60
CA LEU A 393 8.75 -11.26 0.68
C LEU A 393 9.54 -11.69 -0.56
N CYS A 394 8.85 -11.70 -1.69
CA CYS A 394 9.38 -12.05 -3.01
C CYS A 394 9.72 -10.79 -3.81
N VAL A 395 11.01 -10.61 -4.13
CA VAL A 395 11.43 -9.43 -4.90
C VAL A 395 12.31 -9.85 -6.06
N TRP A 396 11.96 -9.35 -7.25
CA TRP A 396 12.82 -9.48 -8.43
C TRP A 396 13.94 -8.45 -8.33
N ASP A 397 15.20 -8.89 -8.34
CA ASP A 397 16.37 -8.02 -8.29
C ASP A 397 17.40 -8.34 -9.39
N TYR A 398 17.60 -9.63 -9.65
CA TYR A 398 18.59 -10.18 -10.59
C TYR A 398 20.04 -9.75 -10.32
N VAL A 399 20.42 -9.50 -9.06
CA VAL A 399 21.81 -9.13 -8.72
C VAL A 399 22.74 -10.36 -8.83
N PRO A 400 23.92 -10.23 -9.47
CA PRO A 400 24.52 -9.01 -9.98
C PRO A 400 23.84 -8.56 -11.29
N ASN A 401 23.52 -7.27 -11.37
CA ASN A 401 22.90 -6.68 -12.56
C ASN A 401 23.69 -5.45 -13.01
N ARG A 402 23.19 -4.73 -14.03
CA ARG A 402 23.87 -3.55 -14.57
C ARG A 402 24.05 -2.39 -13.57
N TRP A 403 23.18 -2.30 -12.55
CA TRP A 403 23.21 -1.25 -11.54
C TRP A 403 24.08 -1.64 -10.34
N PHE A 404 24.14 -2.94 -10.05
CA PHE A 404 24.95 -3.53 -9.00
C PHE A 404 25.79 -4.68 -9.55
N PRO A 405 26.81 -4.37 -10.40
CA PRO A 405 27.68 -5.40 -10.99
C PRO A 405 28.67 -5.96 -9.97
N SER A 406 28.93 -5.21 -8.90
CA SER A 406 29.79 -5.54 -7.75
C SER A 406 29.09 -5.17 -6.45
N ASN A 407 29.71 -5.45 -5.29
CA ASN A 407 29.15 -5.19 -3.95
C ASN A 407 27.80 -5.89 -3.68
N THR A 408 27.58 -7.04 -4.33
CA THR A 408 26.30 -7.77 -4.22
C THR A 408 25.96 -8.16 -2.79
N ASP A 409 26.96 -8.42 -1.95
CA ASP A 409 26.72 -8.79 -0.54
C ASP A 409 26.05 -7.67 0.27
N ALA A 410 26.41 -6.41 0.00
CA ALA A 410 25.77 -5.25 0.62
C ALA A 410 24.31 -5.10 0.14
N VAL A 411 24.06 -5.33 -1.15
CA VAL A 411 22.70 -5.30 -1.72
C VAL A 411 21.84 -6.44 -1.17
N MET A 412 22.40 -7.64 -1.07
CA MET A 412 21.71 -8.78 -0.46
C MET A 412 21.46 -8.56 1.03
N LYS A 413 22.36 -7.84 1.73
CA LYS A 413 22.12 -7.47 3.14
C LYS A 413 20.96 -6.49 3.24
N ASP A 414 20.93 -5.44 2.44
CA ASP A 414 19.82 -4.47 2.40
C ASP A 414 18.48 -5.19 2.16
N MET A 415 18.41 -6.09 1.18
CA MET A 415 17.21 -6.91 0.93
C MET A 415 16.82 -7.78 2.13
N ARG A 416 17.78 -8.42 2.82
CA ARG A 416 17.48 -9.21 4.03
C ARG A 416 17.03 -8.36 5.21
N ASP A 417 17.62 -7.19 5.41
CA ASP A 417 17.22 -6.25 6.46
C ASP A 417 15.77 -5.74 6.23
N HIS A 418 15.28 -5.77 4.98
CA HIS A 418 13.89 -5.48 4.61
C HIS A 418 12.99 -6.73 4.57
N GLY A 419 13.51 -7.90 4.94
CA GLY A 419 12.75 -9.15 5.04
C GLY A 419 12.64 -9.97 3.75
N VAL A 420 13.37 -9.63 2.68
CA VAL A 420 13.35 -10.43 1.44
C VAL A 420 13.93 -11.81 1.70
N ASN A 421 13.12 -12.83 1.44
CA ASN A 421 13.49 -14.23 1.59
C ASN A 421 13.07 -15.12 0.41
N VAL A 422 12.39 -14.58 -0.61
CA VAL A 422 12.04 -15.32 -1.82
C VAL A 422 12.68 -14.66 -3.04
N PHE A 423 13.44 -15.45 -3.81
CA PHE A 423 14.28 -14.95 -4.90
C PHE A 423 13.96 -15.63 -6.24
N PRO A 424 13.31 -14.92 -7.17
CA PRO A 424 13.30 -15.28 -8.58
C PRO A 424 14.71 -15.18 -9.17
N ARG A 425 15.23 -16.29 -9.69
CA ARG A 425 16.61 -16.39 -10.19
C ARG A 425 16.66 -17.07 -11.57
N PRO A 426 16.32 -16.34 -12.65
CA PRO A 426 16.54 -16.84 -13.99
C PRO A 426 18.04 -17.03 -14.22
N GLY A 427 18.43 -18.18 -14.79
CA GLY A 427 19.82 -18.47 -15.16
C GLY A 427 20.65 -19.14 -14.07
N CYS A 428 20.14 -19.28 -12.84
CA CYS A 428 20.86 -19.96 -11.75
C CYS A 428 20.75 -21.48 -11.80
N GLU A 429 19.80 -22.01 -12.57
CA GLU A 429 19.60 -23.44 -12.74
C GLU A 429 20.87 -24.10 -13.32
N PRO A 430 21.23 -25.31 -12.86
CA PRO A 430 22.43 -25.99 -13.33
C PRO A 430 22.31 -26.32 -14.81
N LYS A 431 23.41 -26.25 -15.56
CA LYS A 431 23.38 -26.50 -17.02
C LYS A 431 23.63 -27.98 -17.29
N GLY A 432 22.74 -28.61 -18.07
CA GLY A 432 22.88 -30.01 -18.47
C GLY A 432 23.51 -30.12 -19.85
N GLU A 433 24.41 -31.07 -20.06
CA GLU A 433 24.92 -31.45 -21.39
C GLU A 433 24.97 -32.96 -21.52
N VAL A 434 24.39 -33.49 -22.61
CA VAL A 434 24.49 -34.91 -22.95
C VAL A 434 25.81 -35.13 -23.69
N ASP A 435 26.68 -35.94 -23.11
CA ASP A 435 27.98 -36.25 -23.72
C ASP A 435 27.86 -37.22 -24.92
N GLN A 436 29.00 -37.50 -25.57
CA GLN A 436 29.04 -38.38 -26.74
C GLN A 436 28.67 -39.84 -26.42
N GLN A 437 28.64 -40.22 -25.14
CA GLN A 437 28.25 -41.53 -24.65
C GLN A 437 26.76 -41.59 -24.26
N GLY A 438 26.03 -40.47 -24.37
CA GLY A 438 24.62 -40.38 -23.99
C GLY A 438 24.39 -40.26 -22.48
N LEU A 439 25.40 -39.82 -21.71
CA LEU A 439 25.25 -39.55 -20.29
C LEU A 439 25.01 -38.06 -20.05
N LEU A 440 24.07 -37.75 -19.16
CA LEU A 440 23.79 -36.38 -18.74
C LEU A 440 24.85 -35.91 -17.73
N GLN A 441 25.60 -34.87 -18.10
CA GLN A 441 26.53 -34.17 -17.23
C GLN A 441 25.89 -32.87 -16.72
N MET A 442 26.10 -32.56 -15.45
CA MET A 442 25.52 -31.39 -14.78
C MET A 442 26.62 -30.42 -14.35
N ASP A 443 26.53 -29.16 -14.77
CA ASP A 443 27.31 -28.06 -14.20
C ASP A 443 26.52 -27.37 -13.08
N TRP A 444 26.95 -27.61 -11.84
CA TRP A 444 26.34 -27.10 -10.63
C TRP A 444 26.85 -25.72 -10.22
N SER A 445 27.91 -25.21 -10.86
CA SER A 445 28.60 -23.98 -10.44
C SER A 445 27.69 -22.75 -10.35
N PRO A 446 26.74 -22.53 -11.28
CA PRO A 446 25.78 -21.43 -11.18
C PRO A 446 24.90 -21.54 -9.92
N LEU A 447 24.37 -22.73 -9.64
CA LEU A 447 23.50 -22.98 -8.49
C LEU A 447 24.27 -22.85 -7.17
N GLU A 448 25.50 -23.36 -7.07
CA GLU A 448 26.32 -23.22 -5.86
C GLU A 448 26.62 -21.76 -5.53
N THR A 449 26.90 -20.96 -6.55
CA THR A 449 27.15 -19.53 -6.39
C THR A 449 25.90 -18.85 -5.85
N GLU A 450 24.74 -19.20 -6.37
CA GLU A 450 23.48 -18.56 -5.97
C GLU A 450 23.01 -19.00 -4.58
N LEU A 451 23.11 -20.28 -4.24
CA LEU A 451 22.76 -20.79 -2.90
C LEU A 451 23.58 -20.12 -1.79
N LYS A 452 24.86 -19.79 -2.06
CA LYS A 452 25.71 -19.01 -1.14
C LYS A 452 25.25 -17.57 -1.02
N ARG A 453 24.84 -16.94 -2.13
CA ARG A 453 24.40 -15.53 -2.18
C ARG A 453 23.11 -15.31 -1.40
N ILE A 454 22.09 -16.14 -1.63
CA ILE A 454 20.77 -15.97 -1.02
C ILE A 454 20.72 -16.44 0.44
N GLY A 455 21.68 -17.27 0.87
CA GLY A 455 21.77 -17.78 2.24
C GLY A 455 20.74 -18.85 2.58
N GLU A 456 20.87 -19.42 3.78
CA GLU A 456 19.94 -20.40 4.34
C GLU A 456 18.60 -19.74 4.71
N GLY A 457 17.51 -20.50 4.73
CA GLY A 457 16.16 -19.99 5.02
C GLY A 457 15.43 -19.32 3.85
N SER A 458 16.15 -18.97 2.77
CA SER A 458 15.57 -18.39 1.56
C SER A 458 14.91 -19.43 0.65
N VAL A 459 13.85 -19.00 -0.06
CA VAL A 459 13.15 -19.76 -1.12
C VAL A 459 13.67 -19.33 -2.50
N LEU A 460 14.11 -20.31 -3.30
CA LEU A 460 14.57 -20.09 -4.67
C LEU A 460 13.46 -20.40 -5.68
N LEU A 461 13.13 -19.46 -6.58
CA LEU A 461 12.23 -19.72 -7.70
C LEU A 461 13.03 -19.97 -8.98
N PHE A 462 13.02 -21.22 -9.45
CA PHE A 462 13.66 -21.64 -10.70
C PHE A 462 12.82 -21.22 -11.90
N HIS A 463 13.33 -20.27 -12.69
CA HIS A 463 12.57 -19.71 -13.81
C HIS A 463 12.91 -20.41 -15.13
N PHE A 464 12.20 -21.50 -15.43
CA PHE A 464 12.28 -22.19 -16.73
C PHE A 464 11.02 -23.02 -17.02
N HIS A 465 10.66 -23.15 -18.31
CA HIS A 465 9.60 -24.05 -18.78
C HIS A 465 10.14 -25.45 -19.12
N GLU A 466 11.41 -25.54 -19.54
CA GLU A 466 12.11 -26.80 -19.77
C GLU A 466 13.49 -26.78 -19.09
N PRO A 467 13.97 -27.92 -18.57
CA PRO A 467 15.34 -28.05 -18.11
C PRO A 467 16.36 -27.60 -19.18
N PRO A 468 17.36 -26.79 -18.84
CA PRO A 468 18.36 -26.27 -19.77
C PRO A 468 19.41 -27.34 -20.13
N ILE A 469 18.98 -28.32 -20.92
CA ILE A 469 19.80 -29.45 -21.36
C ILE A 469 20.23 -29.20 -22.81
N LYS A 470 21.53 -29.22 -23.05
CA LYS A 470 22.11 -29.22 -24.39
C LYS A 470 22.18 -30.65 -24.92
N HIS A 471 21.63 -30.87 -26.10
CA HIS A 471 21.63 -32.15 -26.79
C HIS A 471 22.47 -32.09 -28.07
N PRO A 472 23.11 -33.20 -28.49
CA PRO A 472 23.51 -33.39 -29.89
C PRO A 472 22.24 -33.38 -30.78
N GLU A 473 22.33 -32.93 -32.05
CA GLU A 473 21.20 -32.53 -32.94
C GLU A 473 19.95 -33.44 -32.94
N THR A 474 18.77 -32.87 -33.29
CA THR A 474 17.41 -33.48 -33.31
C THR A 474 17.23 -34.76 -32.48
N ILE A 475 16.72 -34.59 -31.26
CA ILE A 475 16.51 -35.67 -30.30
C ILE A 475 15.10 -36.28 -30.40
N ASP A 476 15.00 -37.59 -30.21
CA ASP A 476 13.72 -38.29 -30.07
C ASP A 476 12.95 -37.81 -28.81
N PRO A 477 11.62 -37.59 -28.89
CA PRO A 477 10.84 -37.08 -27.75
C PRO A 477 10.88 -37.94 -26.48
N GLU A 478 10.92 -39.28 -26.60
CA GLU A 478 11.02 -40.18 -25.44
C GLU A 478 12.40 -40.05 -24.79
N VAL A 479 13.45 -39.94 -25.61
CA VAL A 479 14.82 -39.73 -25.15
C VAL A 479 14.96 -38.35 -24.48
N LYS A 480 14.36 -37.30 -25.04
CA LYS A 480 14.29 -35.96 -24.42
C LYS A 480 13.64 -36.04 -23.04
N THR A 481 12.48 -36.68 -22.95
CA THR A 481 11.73 -36.87 -21.70
C THR A 481 12.62 -37.55 -20.65
N ARG A 482 13.32 -38.62 -21.03
CA ARG A 482 14.23 -39.34 -20.12
C ARG A 482 15.34 -38.45 -19.56
N TYR A 483 15.93 -37.56 -20.37
CA TYR A 483 16.95 -36.63 -19.88
C TYR A 483 16.35 -35.54 -18.97
N GLN A 484 15.14 -35.06 -19.26
CA GLN A 484 14.44 -34.12 -18.37
C GLN A 484 14.17 -34.75 -17.00
N GLU A 485 13.74 -36.02 -16.96
CA GLU A 485 13.50 -36.75 -15.71
C GLU A 485 14.80 -36.97 -14.91
N GLN A 486 15.90 -37.33 -15.59
CA GLN A 486 17.22 -37.47 -14.96
C GLN A 486 17.72 -36.14 -14.39
N TYR A 487 17.58 -35.04 -15.15
CA TYR A 487 17.98 -33.70 -14.72
C TYR A 487 17.24 -33.29 -13.46
N LEU A 488 15.91 -33.41 -13.46
CA LEU A 488 15.07 -32.97 -12.34
C LEU A 488 15.30 -33.83 -11.09
N THR A 489 15.51 -35.14 -11.28
CA THR A 489 15.90 -36.05 -10.20
C THR A 489 17.24 -35.66 -9.60
N ALA A 490 18.25 -35.41 -10.44
CA ALA A 490 19.57 -34.98 -9.99
C ALA A 490 19.51 -33.62 -9.27
N LEU A 491 18.72 -32.66 -9.78
CA LEU A 491 18.53 -31.35 -9.15
C LEU A 491 17.92 -31.49 -7.75
N ARG A 492 16.86 -32.30 -7.60
CA ARG A 492 16.22 -32.57 -6.30
C ARG A 492 17.22 -33.17 -5.31
N ASP A 493 17.92 -34.23 -5.72
CA ASP A 493 18.83 -34.95 -4.83
C ASP A 493 20.01 -34.05 -4.42
N TYR A 494 20.54 -33.28 -5.37
CA TYR A 494 21.60 -32.31 -5.11
C TYR A 494 21.20 -31.22 -4.10
N LEU A 495 19.97 -30.71 -4.19
CA LEU A 495 19.40 -29.74 -3.25
C LEU A 495 19.19 -30.40 -1.87
N ALA A 496 18.63 -31.61 -1.83
CA ALA A 496 18.39 -32.35 -0.59
C ALA A 496 19.70 -32.66 0.17
N ASP A 497 20.75 -33.07 -0.54
CA ASP A 497 22.09 -33.31 0.03
C ASP A 497 22.71 -32.06 0.65
N ARG A 498 22.23 -30.87 0.29
CA ARG A 498 22.63 -29.55 0.84
C ARG A 498 21.61 -29.00 1.84
N GLY A 499 20.71 -29.83 2.34
CA GLY A 499 19.72 -29.46 3.36
C GLY A 499 18.56 -28.59 2.84
N ARG A 500 18.36 -28.50 1.53
CA ARG A 500 17.23 -27.76 0.93
C ARG A 500 16.01 -28.68 0.80
N SER A 501 14.96 -28.38 1.58
CA SER A 501 13.67 -29.07 1.49
C SER A 501 12.83 -28.56 0.31
N TYR A 502 11.73 -29.24 -0.01
CA TYR A 502 10.76 -28.77 -1.01
C TYR A 502 10.14 -27.41 -0.68
N ASP A 503 10.23 -26.93 0.57
CA ASP A 503 9.73 -25.60 0.95
C ASP A 503 10.74 -24.49 0.66
N SER A 504 11.99 -24.85 0.36
CA SER A 504 13.06 -23.89 0.04
C SER A 504 13.24 -23.63 -1.46
N TYR A 505 12.41 -24.22 -2.32
CA TYR A 505 12.38 -23.91 -3.75
C TYR A 505 11.03 -24.20 -4.39
N ALA A 506 10.75 -23.51 -5.50
CA ALA A 506 9.63 -23.82 -6.38
C ALA A 506 10.02 -23.57 -7.85
N PHE A 507 9.28 -24.16 -8.78
CA PHE A 507 9.47 -23.94 -10.21
C PHE A 507 8.54 -22.85 -10.68
N TYR A 508 9.07 -21.86 -11.39
CA TYR A 508 8.35 -20.75 -11.97
C TYR A 508 8.36 -20.91 -13.50
N PRO A 509 7.36 -21.59 -14.10
CA PRO A 509 7.43 -21.99 -15.51
C PRO A 509 7.33 -20.83 -16.48
N ILE A 510 6.41 -19.91 -16.21
CA ILE A 510 6.05 -18.82 -17.10
C ILE A 510 5.41 -17.68 -16.31
N ASP A 511 5.76 -16.46 -16.68
CA ASP A 511 5.24 -15.22 -16.09
C ASP A 511 3.80 -14.93 -16.54
N GLU A 512 2.96 -14.49 -15.60
CA GLU A 512 1.56 -14.06 -15.77
C GLU A 512 0.75 -14.93 -16.74
N PRO A 513 0.49 -16.22 -16.42
CA PRO A 513 -0.09 -17.16 -17.38
C PRO A 513 -1.51 -16.80 -17.86
N GLY A 514 -2.23 -16.00 -17.08
CA GLY A 514 -3.54 -15.45 -17.46
C GLY A 514 -3.49 -14.18 -18.34
N TYR A 515 -2.29 -13.63 -18.59
CA TYR A 515 -2.12 -12.51 -19.52
C TYR A 515 -2.46 -12.94 -20.95
N ALA A 516 -2.86 -11.97 -21.79
CA ALA A 516 -3.27 -12.19 -23.18
C ALA A 516 -4.30 -13.33 -23.35
N TYR A 517 -5.33 -13.34 -22.49
CA TYR A 517 -6.43 -14.32 -22.54
C TYR A 517 -6.00 -15.79 -22.40
N GLY A 518 -4.93 -16.05 -21.64
CA GLY A 518 -4.56 -17.40 -21.25
C GLY A 518 -3.69 -18.15 -22.26
N ASP A 519 -3.13 -17.48 -23.29
CA ASP A 519 -2.25 -18.09 -24.30
C ASP A 519 -1.03 -18.82 -23.69
N ARG A 520 -0.67 -18.50 -22.44
CA ARG A 520 0.46 -19.09 -21.69
C ARG A 520 0.06 -20.26 -20.78
N ILE A 521 -1.24 -20.55 -20.63
CA ILE A 521 -1.74 -21.65 -19.81
C ILE A 521 -1.22 -23.02 -20.27
N PRO A 522 -1.13 -23.34 -21.57
CA PRO A 522 -0.57 -24.61 -22.02
C PRO A 522 0.86 -24.84 -21.51
N VAL A 523 1.72 -23.82 -21.56
CA VAL A 523 3.12 -23.90 -21.09
C VAL A 523 3.19 -24.23 -19.60
N LEU A 524 2.36 -23.57 -18.77
CA LEU A 524 2.28 -23.85 -17.34
C LEU A 524 1.88 -25.30 -17.08
N ARG A 525 0.85 -25.81 -17.76
CA ARG A 525 0.33 -27.17 -17.57
C ARG A 525 1.31 -28.24 -18.06
N GLU A 526 1.94 -28.03 -19.21
CA GLU A 526 2.95 -28.93 -19.75
C GLU A 526 4.16 -29.04 -18.82
N THR A 527 4.63 -27.89 -18.30
CA THR A 527 5.73 -27.86 -17.34
C THR A 527 5.35 -28.55 -16.03
N ALA A 528 4.16 -28.27 -15.50
CA ALA A 528 3.70 -28.90 -14.25
C ALA A 528 3.56 -30.42 -14.39
N ALA A 529 2.96 -30.90 -15.49
CA ALA A 529 2.85 -32.32 -15.77
C ALA A 529 4.22 -33.00 -15.89
N MET A 530 5.21 -32.33 -16.50
CA MET A 530 6.59 -32.80 -16.53
C MET A 530 7.18 -32.91 -15.12
N LEU A 531 7.03 -31.88 -14.29
CA LEU A 531 7.55 -31.86 -12.92
C LEU A 531 6.93 -32.98 -12.07
N HIS A 532 5.59 -33.10 -12.06
CA HIS A 532 4.90 -34.09 -11.22
C HIS A 532 5.06 -35.53 -11.68
N ARG A 533 5.36 -35.75 -12.96
CA ARG A 533 5.79 -37.07 -13.46
C ARG A 533 7.10 -37.52 -12.83
N VAL A 534 8.02 -36.59 -12.55
CA VAL A 534 9.29 -36.88 -11.86
C VAL A 534 9.09 -37.02 -10.36
N ASP A 535 8.42 -36.02 -9.77
CA ASP A 535 8.17 -35.98 -8.34
C ASP A 535 6.88 -35.20 -8.04
N PRO A 536 5.83 -35.84 -7.50
CA PRO A 536 4.58 -35.16 -7.18
C PRO A 536 4.72 -34.12 -6.06
N LYS A 537 5.85 -34.08 -5.35
CA LYS A 537 6.13 -33.06 -4.31
C LYS A 537 6.71 -31.77 -4.88
N PHE A 538 7.09 -31.72 -6.15
CA PHE A 538 7.56 -30.47 -6.74
C PHE A 538 6.47 -29.40 -6.72
N ARG A 539 6.84 -28.22 -6.21
CA ARG A 539 5.94 -27.09 -6.08
C ARG A 539 6.03 -26.22 -7.33
N VAL A 540 4.89 -26.03 -7.99
CA VAL A 540 4.77 -25.10 -9.12
C VAL A 540 4.28 -23.76 -8.59
N TYR A 541 5.03 -22.71 -8.89
CA TYR A 541 4.72 -21.31 -8.63
C TYR A 541 3.98 -20.71 -9.83
N THR A 542 2.98 -19.88 -9.55
CA THR A 542 2.29 -19.09 -10.58
C THR A 542 1.86 -17.72 -10.06
N ASN A 543 1.97 -16.70 -10.91
CA ASN A 543 1.58 -15.32 -10.62
C ASN A 543 0.44 -14.82 -11.53
N PRO A 544 -0.81 -15.28 -11.33
CA PRO A 544 -1.90 -14.93 -12.23
C PRO A 544 -2.36 -13.47 -12.07
N VAL A 545 -2.76 -12.88 -13.20
CA VAL A 545 -3.43 -11.56 -13.24
C VAL A 545 -4.95 -11.72 -13.21
N MET A 546 -5.66 -10.64 -12.87
CA MET A 546 -7.13 -10.55 -12.89
C MET A 546 -7.80 -11.04 -14.20
N ALA A 547 -7.10 -11.00 -15.34
CA ALA A 547 -7.60 -11.46 -16.63
C ALA A 547 -7.72 -12.99 -16.76
N LEU A 548 -7.16 -13.77 -15.81
CA LEU A 548 -7.27 -15.24 -15.82
C LEU A 548 -8.75 -15.67 -15.76
N ALA A 549 -9.20 -16.38 -16.79
CA ALA A 549 -10.57 -16.86 -16.87
C ALA A 549 -10.83 -18.01 -15.89
N TRP A 550 -12.10 -18.17 -15.49
CA TRP A 550 -12.53 -19.22 -14.55
C TRP A 550 -12.11 -20.63 -14.98
N LYS A 551 -12.30 -20.99 -16.26
CA LYS A 551 -11.95 -22.33 -16.78
C LYS A 551 -10.44 -22.58 -16.79
N ASP A 552 -9.65 -21.56 -17.12
CA ASP A 552 -8.20 -21.69 -17.11
C ASP A 552 -7.71 -21.89 -15.68
N PHE A 553 -8.26 -21.13 -14.74
CA PHE A 553 -8.04 -21.29 -13.31
C PHE A 553 -8.36 -22.71 -12.83
N GLU A 554 -9.55 -23.25 -13.12
CA GLU A 554 -9.92 -24.63 -12.79
C GLU A 554 -8.93 -25.64 -13.35
N SER A 555 -8.42 -25.40 -14.56
CA SER A 555 -7.53 -26.34 -15.27
C SER A 555 -6.11 -26.43 -14.70
N VAL A 556 -5.62 -25.37 -14.04
CA VAL A 556 -4.26 -25.33 -13.48
C VAL A 556 -4.25 -25.60 -11.98
N THR A 557 -5.37 -25.36 -11.28
CA THR A 557 -5.43 -25.41 -9.81
C THR A 557 -4.86 -26.69 -9.18
N PRO A 558 -5.11 -27.90 -9.71
CA PRO A 558 -4.57 -29.13 -9.13
C PRO A 558 -3.04 -29.19 -9.12
N ASP A 559 -2.39 -28.42 -10.00
CA ASP A 559 -0.95 -28.52 -10.26
C ASP A 559 -0.13 -27.46 -9.49
N ILE A 560 -0.78 -26.48 -8.86
CA ILE A 560 -0.11 -25.33 -8.24
C ILE A 560 0.22 -25.61 -6.78
N GLY A 561 1.48 -25.39 -6.39
CA GLY A 561 1.97 -25.50 -5.01
C GLY A 561 2.34 -24.16 -4.35
N VAL A 562 2.38 -23.06 -5.11
CA VAL A 562 2.51 -21.69 -4.62
C VAL A 562 1.71 -20.75 -5.52
N TRP A 563 0.74 -20.04 -4.94
CA TRP A 563 -0.02 -19.01 -5.64
C TRP A 563 0.57 -17.63 -5.34
N ALA A 564 0.67 -16.78 -6.34
CA ALA A 564 0.98 -15.36 -6.16
C ALA A 564 0.10 -14.50 -7.09
N PRO A 565 -1.24 -14.50 -6.95
CA PRO A 565 -2.11 -13.60 -7.72
C PRO A 565 -1.76 -12.12 -7.51
N ASN A 566 -2.01 -11.26 -8.50
CA ASN A 566 -1.92 -9.82 -8.24
C ASN A 566 -3.02 -9.36 -7.27
N MET A 567 -2.78 -8.30 -6.50
CA MET A 567 -3.69 -7.81 -5.45
C MET A 567 -5.06 -7.37 -6.00
N ARG A 568 -5.15 -7.04 -7.30
CA ARG A 568 -6.43 -6.85 -7.97
C ARG A 568 -7.27 -8.13 -8.02
N LEU A 569 -6.67 -9.27 -8.34
CA LEU A 569 -7.35 -10.56 -8.28
C LEU A 569 -7.66 -10.91 -6.82
N VAL A 570 -6.70 -10.75 -5.90
CA VAL A 570 -6.91 -11.00 -4.45
C VAL A 570 -8.10 -10.24 -3.90
N THR A 571 -8.25 -8.97 -4.26
CA THR A 571 -9.37 -8.11 -3.83
C THR A 571 -10.74 -8.70 -4.19
N GLY A 572 -10.84 -9.57 -5.21
CA GLY A 572 -12.05 -10.30 -5.52
C GLY A 572 -12.60 -11.12 -4.34
N ALA A 573 -11.77 -11.49 -3.36
CA ALA A 573 -12.19 -12.15 -2.13
C ALA A 573 -13.23 -11.33 -1.32
N LEU A 574 -13.18 -9.99 -1.37
CA LEU A 574 -14.14 -9.11 -0.69
C LEU A 574 -15.56 -9.24 -1.22
N VAL A 575 -15.71 -9.71 -2.46
CA VAL A 575 -17.01 -9.80 -3.16
C VAL A 575 -17.32 -11.24 -3.58
N GLY A 576 -16.67 -12.22 -2.94
CA GLY A 576 -16.91 -13.63 -3.18
C GLY A 576 -16.50 -14.12 -4.57
N ASP A 577 -15.44 -13.57 -5.17
CA ASP A 577 -14.90 -14.09 -6.42
C ASP A 577 -14.55 -15.59 -6.24
N PRO A 578 -15.15 -16.49 -7.04
CA PRO A 578 -14.94 -17.92 -6.87
C PRO A 578 -13.49 -18.34 -7.12
N ARG A 579 -12.73 -17.58 -7.93
CA ARG A 579 -11.30 -17.83 -8.18
C ARG A 579 -10.52 -17.69 -6.89
N MET A 580 -10.66 -16.55 -6.21
CA MET A 580 -9.96 -16.30 -4.96
C MET A 580 -10.46 -17.20 -3.82
N THR A 581 -11.77 -17.42 -3.73
CA THR A 581 -12.35 -18.35 -2.74
C THR A 581 -11.72 -19.74 -2.88
N SER A 582 -11.59 -20.23 -4.11
CA SER A 582 -10.94 -21.51 -4.40
C SER A 582 -9.45 -21.48 -4.06
N ILE A 583 -8.69 -20.48 -4.52
CA ILE A 583 -7.24 -20.32 -4.23
C ILE A 583 -6.96 -20.40 -2.72
N LEU A 584 -7.66 -19.59 -1.93
CA LEU A 584 -7.49 -19.51 -0.48
C LEU A 584 -7.87 -20.82 0.22
N SER A 585 -8.78 -21.62 -0.36
CA SER A 585 -9.20 -22.91 0.17
C SER A 585 -8.25 -24.07 -0.13
N THR A 586 -7.26 -23.90 -1.01
CA THR A 586 -6.35 -24.99 -1.44
C THR A 586 -5.44 -25.51 -0.32
N GLY A 587 -5.21 -24.71 0.73
CA GLY A 587 -4.22 -25.00 1.78
C GLY A 587 -2.76 -24.81 1.34
N ASN A 588 -2.52 -24.48 0.07
CA ASN A 588 -1.20 -24.09 -0.42
C ASN A 588 -0.86 -22.67 0.04
N PRO A 589 0.44 -22.32 0.14
CA PRO A 589 0.83 -20.93 0.34
C PRO A 589 0.30 -20.02 -0.77
N VAL A 590 -0.36 -18.95 -0.34
CA VAL A 590 -0.90 -17.90 -1.20
C VAL A 590 -0.19 -16.62 -0.83
N TRP A 591 0.59 -16.11 -1.76
CA TRP A 591 1.18 -14.78 -1.73
C TRP A 591 0.36 -13.84 -2.60
N SER A 592 0.79 -12.59 -2.70
CA SER A 592 0.44 -11.72 -3.82
C SER A 592 1.68 -11.15 -4.48
N TYR A 593 1.58 -10.62 -5.69
CA TYR A 593 2.63 -9.78 -6.28
C TYR A 593 2.05 -8.48 -6.83
N GLU A 594 2.87 -7.43 -6.88
CA GLU A 594 2.46 -6.11 -7.36
C GLU A 594 3.45 -5.47 -8.35
N CYS A 595 2.88 -4.81 -9.35
CA CYS A 595 3.56 -4.17 -10.47
C CYS A 595 2.75 -2.97 -11.01
N LEU A 596 2.17 -2.13 -10.14
CA LEU A 596 1.36 -0.99 -10.57
C LEU A 596 2.21 0.09 -11.22
N ALA A 597 1.85 0.51 -12.43
CA ALA A 597 2.55 1.59 -13.13
C ALA A 597 2.44 2.92 -12.35
N GLN A 598 3.40 3.83 -12.57
CA GLN A 598 3.46 5.13 -11.89
C GLN A 598 3.58 5.07 -10.35
N VAL A 599 4.25 4.04 -9.78
CA VAL A 599 4.38 3.88 -8.32
C VAL A 599 4.93 5.10 -7.59
N ARG A 600 5.73 5.95 -8.24
CA ARG A 600 6.24 7.21 -7.65
C ARG A 600 5.16 8.25 -7.37
N SER A 601 3.99 8.07 -7.99
CA SER A 601 2.80 8.89 -7.80
C SER A 601 1.79 8.25 -6.84
N LEU A 602 2.14 7.11 -6.25
CA LEU A 602 1.37 6.44 -5.21
C LEU A 602 2.00 6.73 -3.86
N SER A 603 1.14 6.91 -2.86
CA SER A 603 1.56 7.11 -1.47
C SER A 603 2.39 5.93 -0.96
N PRO A 604 3.58 6.16 -0.37
CA PRO A 604 4.36 5.11 0.27
C PRO A 604 3.56 4.45 1.41
N LEU A 605 2.73 5.20 2.13
CA LEU A 605 1.89 4.68 3.21
C LEU A 605 0.69 3.87 2.73
N ARG A 606 0.04 4.27 1.63
CA ARG A 606 -1.15 3.57 1.10
C ARG A 606 -0.77 2.42 0.18
N TYR A 607 0.42 2.40 -0.41
CA TYR A 607 0.84 1.37 -1.34
C TYR A 607 1.93 0.45 -0.78
N ASN A 608 2.99 0.99 -0.16
CA ASN A 608 4.10 0.17 0.32
C ASN A 608 3.90 -0.31 1.75
N ARG A 609 3.69 0.60 2.72
CA ARG A 609 3.48 0.23 4.14
C ARG A 609 2.19 -0.54 4.36
N ALA A 610 1.12 -0.20 3.63
CA ALA A 610 -0.14 -0.93 3.73
C ALA A 610 -0.11 -2.33 3.08
N TYR A 611 0.89 -2.66 2.25
CA TYR A 611 0.87 -3.92 1.49
C TYR A 611 0.92 -5.16 2.40
N PRO A 612 1.83 -5.25 3.38
CA PRO A 612 1.85 -6.36 4.33
C PRO A 612 0.56 -6.46 5.15
N TRP A 613 0.01 -5.33 5.61
CA TRP A 613 -1.28 -5.25 6.30
C TRP A 613 -2.42 -5.82 5.48
N ARG A 614 -2.53 -5.42 4.22
CA ARG A 614 -3.55 -5.90 3.29
C ARG A 614 -3.39 -7.39 3.02
N ALA A 615 -2.16 -7.87 2.86
CA ALA A 615 -1.89 -9.29 2.68
C ALA A 615 -2.34 -10.10 3.91
N LYS A 616 -2.05 -9.62 5.12
CA LYS A 616 -2.51 -10.24 6.36
C LYS A 616 -4.03 -10.24 6.49
N PHE A 617 -4.69 -9.15 6.11
CA PHE A 617 -6.17 -9.05 6.10
C PHE A 617 -6.81 -10.13 5.21
N PHE A 618 -6.22 -10.43 4.05
CA PHE A 618 -6.69 -11.50 3.15
C PHE A 618 -6.21 -12.91 3.55
N GLY A 619 -5.45 -13.05 4.64
CA GLY A 619 -4.91 -14.34 5.08
C GLY A 619 -3.79 -14.87 4.18
N LEU A 620 -3.08 -14.00 3.47
CA LEU A 620 -1.94 -14.39 2.63
C LEU A 620 -0.71 -14.70 3.50
N SER A 621 0.14 -15.60 3.02
CA SER A 621 1.41 -15.98 3.68
C SER A 621 2.63 -15.21 3.14
N GLY A 622 2.43 -14.29 2.20
CA GLY A 622 3.51 -13.52 1.62
C GLY A 622 3.06 -12.48 0.60
N ILE A 623 4.01 -11.64 0.21
CA ILE A 623 3.85 -10.57 -0.77
C ILE A 623 5.03 -10.55 -1.72
N GLY A 624 4.89 -9.84 -2.83
CA GLY A 624 5.97 -9.66 -3.78
C GLY A 624 5.86 -8.39 -4.61
N LEU A 625 7.00 -7.90 -5.07
CA LEU A 625 7.13 -6.63 -5.78
C LEU A 625 8.06 -6.78 -6.99
N TRP A 626 7.53 -6.42 -8.16
CA TRP A 626 8.34 -6.04 -9.31
C TRP A 626 8.63 -4.54 -9.15
N THR A 627 9.82 -4.10 -8.72
CA THR A 627 11.10 -4.84 -8.56
C THR A 627 12.04 -4.05 -7.62
N HIS A 628 13.04 -4.69 -7.02
CA HIS A 628 14.10 -3.98 -6.29
C HIS A 628 14.88 -3.04 -7.22
N SER A 629 15.55 -3.59 -8.25
CA SER A 629 16.47 -2.83 -9.10
C SER A 629 16.53 -3.29 -10.57
N THR A 630 15.50 -3.99 -11.06
CA THR A 630 15.47 -4.47 -12.45
C THR A 630 14.86 -3.41 -13.38
N THR A 631 15.69 -2.50 -13.88
CA THR A 631 15.28 -1.50 -14.89
C THR A 631 16.36 -1.27 -15.95
N ASN A 632 15.95 -0.82 -17.14
CA ASN A 632 16.85 -0.37 -18.21
C ASN A 632 17.11 1.14 -18.19
N THR A 633 16.26 1.91 -17.52
CA THR A 633 16.34 3.37 -17.40
C THR A 633 17.01 3.75 -16.09
N ASP A 634 17.74 4.88 -16.08
CA ASP A 634 18.34 5.37 -14.84
C ASP A 634 17.25 5.86 -13.89
N PRO A 635 17.07 5.23 -12.71
CA PRO A 635 16.00 5.62 -11.80
C PRO A 635 16.22 7.01 -11.20
N TRP A 636 17.43 7.58 -11.21
CA TRP A 636 17.62 8.99 -10.81
C TRP A 636 16.94 9.97 -11.74
N LEU A 637 16.67 9.56 -12.98
CA LEU A 637 16.04 10.38 -14.02
C LEU A 637 14.55 10.08 -14.12
N LYS A 638 13.85 10.95 -14.86
CA LYS A 638 12.46 10.72 -15.24
C LYS A 638 12.40 9.52 -16.21
N GLY A 639 11.49 8.57 -15.95
CA GLY A 639 11.23 7.45 -16.86
C GLY A 639 10.71 7.89 -18.22
N GLU A 640 10.92 7.06 -19.25
CA GLU A 640 10.41 7.30 -20.61
C GLU A 640 8.91 6.96 -20.69
N GLY A 641 8.46 5.98 -19.91
CA GLY A 641 7.07 5.57 -19.81
C GLY A 641 6.67 5.08 -18.43
N ILE A 642 5.37 4.83 -18.26
CA ILE A 642 4.76 4.46 -16.97
C ILE A 642 5.30 3.17 -16.34
N ASN A 643 5.98 2.35 -17.14
CA ASN A 643 6.57 1.07 -16.75
C ASN A 643 8.05 1.18 -16.33
N ASP A 644 8.61 2.40 -16.23
CA ASP A 644 10.01 2.61 -15.89
C ASP A 644 10.24 2.98 -14.42
N GLU A 645 9.19 3.05 -13.60
CA GLU A 645 9.24 3.62 -12.24
C GLU A 645 9.17 2.59 -11.12
N PHE A 646 9.12 1.30 -11.45
CA PHE A 646 8.89 0.22 -10.50
C PHE A 646 9.96 0.03 -9.44
N THR A 647 11.21 0.38 -9.74
CA THR A 647 12.36 0.11 -8.86
C THR A 647 12.21 0.79 -7.51
N LEU A 648 12.43 0.01 -6.46
CA LEU A 648 12.32 0.46 -5.06
C LEU A 648 13.60 1.14 -4.56
N VAL A 649 14.71 1.00 -5.26
CA VAL A 649 15.99 1.59 -4.84
C VAL A 649 16.69 2.32 -5.98
N TYR A 650 17.67 3.14 -5.61
CA TYR A 650 18.51 3.90 -6.52
C TYR A 650 19.94 3.34 -6.54
N PRO A 651 20.64 3.40 -7.69
CA PRO A 651 22.03 3.00 -7.78
C PRO A 651 22.92 4.02 -7.08
N GLY A 652 23.92 3.51 -6.36
CA GLY A 652 25.00 4.25 -5.70
C GLY A 652 26.23 3.33 -5.56
N GLU A 653 27.19 3.69 -4.70
CA GLU A 653 28.29 2.78 -4.34
C GLU A 653 27.77 1.48 -3.71
N THR A 654 26.68 1.61 -2.95
CA THR A 654 25.77 0.56 -2.49
C THR A 654 24.33 0.95 -2.83
N THR A 655 23.36 0.14 -2.41
CA THR A 655 21.94 0.51 -2.50
C THR A 655 21.67 1.85 -1.84
N ILE A 656 20.97 2.75 -2.54
CA ILE A 656 20.36 3.95 -1.97
C ILE A 656 18.86 3.68 -1.83
N PRO A 657 18.34 3.57 -0.59
CA PRO A 657 16.94 3.26 -0.39
C PRO A 657 16.03 4.40 -0.84
N SER A 658 14.77 4.07 -1.08
CA SER A 658 13.71 5.04 -1.30
C SER A 658 12.76 5.09 -0.10
N VAL A 659 12.00 6.18 0.03
CA VAL A 659 10.90 6.28 1.00
C VAL A 659 9.91 5.12 0.83
N ARG A 660 9.68 4.65 -0.40
CA ARG A 660 8.82 3.48 -0.68
C ARG A 660 9.42 2.17 -0.17
N TRP A 661 10.74 2.03 -0.19
CA TRP A 661 11.43 0.83 0.30
C TRP A 661 11.42 0.76 1.82
N GLU A 662 11.71 1.88 2.48
CA GLU A 662 11.60 2.02 3.94
C GLU A 662 10.15 1.77 4.40
N ALA A 663 9.16 2.35 3.71
CA ALA A 663 7.74 2.12 4.00
C ALA A 663 7.33 0.65 3.92
N LEU A 664 7.90 -0.11 2.98
CA LEU A 664 7.63 -1.55 2.91
C LEU A 664 8.18 -2.28 4.14
N ARG A 665 9.39 -1.95 4.60
CA ARG A 665 9.98 -2.56 5.80
C ARG A 665 9.15 -2.23 7.04
N ASP A 666 8.76 -0.97 7.22
CA ASP A 666 7.88 -0.57 8.32
C ASP A 666 6.58 -1.39 8.31
N GLY A 667 6.02 -1.69 7.12
CA GLY A 667 4.86 -2.55 6.98
C GLY A 667 5.11 -4.01 7.39
N MET A 668 6.30 -4.55 7.08
CA MET A 668 6.71 -5.90 7.48
C MET A 668 6.92 -5.99 9.00
N GLU A 669 7.55 -4.96 9.58
CA GLU A 669 7.77 -4.80 11.03
C GLU A 669 6.46 -4.57 11.79
N ASP A 670 5.51 -3.83 11.21
CA ASP A 670 4.15 -3.69 11.75
C ASP A 670 3.43 -5.04 11.85
N ILE A 671 3.53 -5.89 10.81
CA ILE A 671 2.92 -7.23 10.83
C ILE A 671 3.64 -8.15 11.81
N ALA A 672 4.96 -8.05 11.96
CA ALA A 672 5.68 -8.76 13.00
C ALA A 672 5.21 -8.36 14.42
N ALA A 673 5.00 -7.07 14.67
CA ALA A 673 4.46 -6.58 15.93
C ALA A 673 3.02 -7.08 16.18
N LEU A 674 2.18 -7.14 15.15
CA LEU A 674 0.84 -7.74 15.23
C LEU A 674 0.89 -9.23 15.56
N GLU A 675 1.81 -10.00 14.98
CA GLU A 675 1.97 -11.42 15.31
C GLU A 675 2.44 -11.63 16.75
N ILE A 676 3.35 -10.79 17.24
CA ILE A 676 3.74 -10.80 18.65
C ILE A 676 2.51 -10.57 19.53
N LEU A 677 1.67 -9.58 19.22
CA LEU A 677 0.42 -9.34 19.95
C LEU A 677 -0.53 -10.54 19.88
N ALA A 678 -0.70 -11.14 18.71
CA ALA A 678 -1.56 -12.31 18.51
C ALA A 678 -1.08 -13.54 19.31
N ASP A 679 0.23 -13.79 19.34
CA ASP A 679 0.83 -14.84 20.17
C ASP A 679 0.61 -14.59 21.67
N ARG A 680 0.77 -13.34 22.13
CA ARG A 680 0.46 -12.96 23.51
C ARG A 680 -1.01 -13.18 23.87
N VAL A 681 -1.92 -12.85 22.95
CA VAL A 681 -3.35 -13.16 23.11
C VAL A 681 -3.55 -14.65 23.28
N HIS A 682 -2.99 -15.48 22.40
CA HIS A 682 -3.14 -16.93 22.46
C HIS A 682 -2.60 -17.55 23.76
N LYS A 683 -1.47 -17.03 24.26
CA LYS A 683 -0.89 -17.47 25.53
C LYS A 683 -1.73 -17.06 26.74
N ALA A 684 -2.36 -15.89 26.68
CA ALA A 684 -3.23 -15.36 27.73
C ALA A 684 -4.59 -16.04 27.82
N GLU A 685 -5.09 -16.65 26.73
CA GLU A 685 -6.37 -17.35 26.70
C GLU A 685 -6.44 -18.45 27.77
N GLY A 686 -7.50 -18.42 28.58
CA GLY A 686 -7.74 -19.37 29.68
C GLY A 686 -7.14 -18.95 31.03
N LEU A 687 -6.39 -17.84 31.09
CA LEU A 687 -5.91 -17.26 32.35
C LEU A 687 -6.97 -16.35 32.98
N SER A 688 -7.12 -16.42 34.31
CA SER A 688 -8.10 -15.63 35.04
C SER A 688 -7.73 -14.13 35.05
N GLY A 689 -8.73 -13.26 34.80
CA GLY A 689 -8.57 -11.80 34.89
C GLY A 689 -8.02 -11.11 33.65
N LEU A 690 -7.88 -11.82 32.51
CA LEU A 690 -7.35 -11.27 31.26
C LEU A 690 -8.40 -11.10 30.15
N ASP A 691 -9.68 -11.36 30.42
CA ASP A 691 -10.74 -11.31 29.40
C ASP A 691 -10.82 -9.95 28.69
N GLU A 692 -10.80 -8.84 29.45
CA GLU A 692 -10.83 -7.49 28.89
C GLU A 692 -9.54 -7.14 28.11
N PRO A 693 -8.31 -7.31 28.66
CA PRO A 693 -7.08 -7.14 27.88
C PRO A 693 -7.05 -7.94 26.58
N ILE A 694 -7.50 -9.20 26.61
CA ILE A 694 -7.58 -10.07 25.43
C ILE A 694 -8.59 -9.51 24.42
N ALA A 695 -9.79 -9.12 24.86
CA ALA A 695 -10.81 -8.56 23.99
C ALA A 695 -10.30 -7.29 23.29
N ARG A 696 -9.67 -6.38 24.04
CA ARG A 696 -9.10 -5.13 23.51
C ARG A 696 -7.93 -5.37 22.55
N ALA A 697 -7.11 -6.40 22.78
CA ALA A 697 -6.04 -6.79 21.86
C ALA A 697 -6.60 -7.35 20.54
N LYS A 698 -7.60 -8.24 20.62
CA LYS A 698 -8.30 -8.78 19.43
C LYS A 698 -8.99 -7.67 18.64
N GLU A 699 -9.60 -6.71 19.32
CA GLU A 699 -10.20 -5.51 18.71
C GLU A 699 -9.15 -4.69 17.96
N THR A 700 -8.00 -4.37 18.58
CA THR A 700 -6.90 -3.64 17.93
C THR A 700 -6.41 -4.36 16.67
N ILE A 701 -6.22 -5.69 16.71
CA ILE A 701 -5.80 -6.47 15.52
C ILE A 701 -6.86 -6.38 14.41
N ARG A 702 -8.12 -6.70 14.74
CA ARG A 702 -9.22 -6.73 13.77
C ARG A 702 -9.41 -5.36 13.12
N ARG A 703 -9.44 -4.31 13.94
CA ARG A 703 -9.64 -2.93 13.50
C ARG A 703 -8.48 -2.43 12.64
N GLY A 704 -7.23 -2.64 13.09
CA GLY A 704 -6.06 -2.21 12.33
C GLY A 704 -6.00 -2.83 10.93
N LEU A 705 -6.28 -4.14 10.82
CA LEU A 705 -6.32 -4.84 9.54
C LEU A 705 -7.41 -4.27 8.61
N SER A 706 -8.62 -4.02 9.13
CA SER A 706 -9.71 -3.43 8.34
C SER A 706 -9.43 -1.99 7.92
N GLU A 707 -9.01 -1.13 8.85
CA GLU A 707 -8.78 0.30 8.58
C GLU A 707 -7.65 0.51 7.57
N VAL A 708 -6.53 -0.22 7.68
CA VAL A 708 -5.43 -0.12 6.72
C VAL A 708 -5.83 -0.71 5.36
N SER A 709 -6.65 -1.78 5.35
CA SER A 709 -7.17 -2.35 4.11
C SER A 709 -8.13 -1.40 3.38
N GLU A 710 -8.99 -0.70 4.12
CA GLU A 710 -9.84 0.36 3.56
C GLU A 710 -8.99 1.50 2.98
N LEU A 711 -8.01 1.98 3.74
CA LEU A 711 -7.11 3.09 3.35
C LEU A 711 -6.39 2.85 2.02
N CYS A 712 -5.94 1.62 1.78
CA CYS A 712 -5.09 1.32 0.63
C CYS A 712 -5.85 0.96 -0.66
N ASP A 713 -7.18 0.91 -0.64
CA ASP A 713 -7.96 0.49 -1.80
C ASP A 713 -7.70 1.32 -3.05
N GLU A 714 -7.64 2.65 -2.90
CA GLU A 714 -7.41 3.53 -4.03
C GLU A 714 -6.04 3.25 -4.69
N ALA A 715 -5.02 2.92 -3.88
CA ALA A 715 -3.68 2.62 -4.36
C ALA A 715 -3.62 1.28 -5.12
N PHE A 716 -4.22 0.20 -4.61
CA PHE A 716 -4.10 -1.13 -5.22
C PHE A 716 -5.07 -1.37 -6.39
N ILE A 717 -6.26 -0.77 -6.33
CA ILE A 717 -7.36 -1.13 -7.22
C ILE A 717 -7.64 0.00 -8.19
N GLU A 718 -7.66 1.23 -7.69
CA GLU A 718 -8.19 2.39 -8.41
C GLU A 718 -7.08 3.17 -9.17
N SER A 719 -5.80 2.92 -8.90
CA SER A 719 -4.68 3.73 -9.42
C SER A 719 -4.38 3.64 -10.93
N ARG A 720 -4.71 2.53 -11.60
CA ARG A 720 -4.32 2.33 -13.02
C ARG A 720 -5.06 3.21 -14.01
N ASP A 721 -6.23 3.72 -13.65
CA ASP A 721 -7.17 4.31 -14.60
C ASP A 721 -7.59 5.76 -14.26
N TYR A 722 -7.20 6.31 -13.10
CA TYR A 722 -7.72 7.61 -12.62
C TYR A 722 -6.64 8.53 -12.06
N LEU A 723 -6.04 9.32 -12.96
CA LEU A 723 -5.63 10.67 -12.62
C LEU A 723 -6.63 11.61 -13.29
N ARG A 724 -7.33 12.44 -12.51
CA ARG A 724 -8.21 13.50 -13.05
C ARG A 724 -7.38 14.39 -13.98
N GLN A 725 -8.03 15.19 -14.83
CA GLN A 725 -7.40 16.46 -15.18
C GLN A 725 -7.15 17.24 -13.89
N GLY A 726 -5.90 17.31 -13.44
CA GLY A 726 -5.47 18.07 -12.25
C GLY A 726 -4.95 17.25 -11.08
N ARG A 727 -5.54 16.08 -10.72
CA ARG A 727 -4.96 15.21 -9.67
C ARG A 727 -3.82 14.40 -10.29
N ARG A 728 -2.58 14.66 -9.87
CA ARG A 728 -1.38 13.99 -10.41
C ARG A 728 -0.86 12.86 -9.51
N ARG A 729 -1.29 12.77 -8.25
CA ARG A 729 -0.88 11.74 -7.27
C ARG A 729 -2.09 11.12 -6.57
N ILE A 730 -1.97 9.86 -6.14
CA ILE A 730 -2.83 9.25 -5.11
C ILE A 730 -2.01 9.26 -3.83
N TRP A 731 -2.28 10.23 -2.96
CA TRP A 731 -1.45 10.50 -1.79
C TRP A 731 -2.16 10.19 -0.48
N HIS A 732 -1.39 10.09 0.61
CA HIS A 732 -1.94 9.97 1.96
C HIS A 732 -2.23 11.35 2.56
N ALA A 733 -3.19 11.40 3.48
CA ALA A 733 -3.50 12.58 4.28
C ALA A 733 -2.71 12.55 5.61
N PRO A 734 -2.60 13.67 6.34
CA PRO A 734 -2.01 13.70 7.68
C PRO A 734 -2.62 12.65 8.63
N THR A 735 -3.94 12.47 8.59
CA THR A 735 -4.62 11.43 9.41
C THR A 735 -4.22 9.99 9.08
N ASP A 736 -3.69 9.73 7.88
CA ASP A 736 -3.14 8.42 7.53
C ASP A 736 -1.77 8.19 8.17
N VAL A 737 -0.98 9.25 8.38
CA VAL A 737 0.29 9.20 9.12
C VAL A 737 -0.02 8.91 10.59
N ASP A 738 -0.96 9.67 11.17
CA ASP A 738 -1.40 9.49 12.56
C ASP A 738 -1.97 8.09 12.81
N LEU A 739 -2.66 7.49 11.84
CA LEU A 739 -3.14 6.12 11.94
C LEU A 739 -2.01 5.15 12.31
N TYR A 740 -0.92 5.15 11.55
CA TYR A 740 0.16 4.18 11.78
C TYR A 740 0.82 4.38 13.14
N HIS A 741 1.01 5.63 13.57
CA HIS A 741 1.51 5.94 14.92
C HIS A 741 0.57 5.43 16.02
N ARG A 742 -0.73 5.71 15.90
CA ARG A 742 -1.73 5.26 16.88
C ARG A 742 -1.81 3.73 16.93
N LEU A 743 -1.85 3.07 15.77
CA LEU A 743 -1.88 1.61 15.71
C LEU A 743 -0.63 1.02 16.35
N ARG A 744 0.55 1.58 16.07
CA ARG A 744 1.81 1.11 16.64
C ARG A 744 1.83 1.25 18.16
N GLU A 745 1.44 2.41 18.67
CA GLU A 745 1.34 2.67 20.11
C GLU A 745 0.35 1.71 20.75
N GLU A 746 -0.85 1.55 20.18
CA GLU A 746 -1.83 0.61 20.70
C GLU A 746 -1.31 -0.83 20.74
N ILE A 747 -0.69 -1.30 19.66
CA ILE A 747 -0.12 -2.66 19.59
C ILE A 747 0.87 -2.87 20.74
N VAL A 748 1.84 -1.95 20.91
CA VAL A 748 2.80 -2.02 22.03
C VAL A 748 2.10 -2.05 23.38
N GLN A 749 1.18 -1.11 23.62
CA GLN A 749 0.48 -1.00 24.90
C GLN A 749 -0.38 -2.22 25.21
N ARG A 750 -0.96 -2.87 24.19
CA ARG A 750 -1.73 -4.12 24.38
C ARG A 750 -0.78 -5.31 24.61
N THR A 751 0.32 -5.40 23.87
CA THR A 751 1.31 -6.47 23.99
C THR A 751 1.92 -6.51 25.39
N LEU A 752 2.33 -5.35 25.93
CA LEU A 752 2.94 -5.25 27.26
C LEU A 752 1.99 -5.57 28.42
N LYS A 753 0.66 -5.49 28.20
CA LYS A 753 -0.35 -5.88 29.20
C LYS A 753 -0.62 -7.38 29.25
N LEU A 754 -0.10 -8.15 28.30
CA LEU A 754 -0.32 -9.59 28.20
C LEU A 754 0.96 -10.37 28.56
N PRO A 755 0.83 -11.52 29.27
CA PRO A 755 1.97 -12.27 29.77
C PRO A 755 2.84 -12.87 28.66
N VAL A 756 4.13 -13.04 28.93
CA VAL A 756 5.12 -13.62 27.99
C VAL A 756 4.99 -15.15 27.91
N GLU A 757 4.71 -15.79 29.04
CA GLU A 757 4.61 -17.23 29.23
C GLU A 757 3.27 -17.59 29.91
N ARG A 758 2.80 -18.83 29.73
CA ARG A 758 1.70 -19.34 30.54
C ARG A 758 2.23 -19.55 31.97
N PRO A 759 1.59 -18.96 33.00
CA PRO A 759 2.02 -19.08 34.39
C PRO A 759 2.00 -20.52 34.91
#